data_AF-A0A5E4F0X7-F1
#
_entry.id   AF-A0A5E4F0X7-F1
#
_cell.length_a   1.000
_cell.length_b   1.000
_cell.length_c   1.000
_cell.angle_alpha   90.00
_cell.angle_beta   90.00
_cell.angle_gamma   90.00
#
_symmetry.space_group_name_H-M   'P 1'
#
loop_
_entity.id
_entity.type
_entity.pdbx_description
1 polymer ?
#
loop_
_entity_poly.entity_id
_entity_poly.type
_entity_poly.pdbx_seq_one_letter_code
_entity_poly.pdbx_strand_id
1 'polypeptide(L)'
;MKAVQVRIISVLNACRNHGLTRMAPTTSTSILVGPPRFKPHSPPPPPPPPQSQVPFLPRPFFTPSPYGNYCLDLFIHVVPEEDSGTLASHERLNQMLHLAWFKNPLTTVKLICNLLDRRGYGGKDDRDSFYKAAFWLHRHHPKTLACNVASIASSFGSFDDLTEILYRLLHGQDVRRRNQYESIDGFRVRRKGSNSKVLSCRRLTPREVRVMKALERSKLQEEKARAVRRDKAMAMANTAIERYQNDPDYRFLHDRISDVFAECFKSDIQNLNKEKDANYDRDQDCLELSLAADYCPKIGSSMDCATLLCESIAKKVFPRELYPEYQGIEEAHYAYRVRDRLRKEVLVPLRKALDVADYHAGANKWGYNPDFKREPCAIKKYLEDVKAGGESKIRVDALFPHEIMRYANHPDVGESAEIQWKAMVEDMRMNKGMNVLNKCIAVCDVSPAMTGRPRDVSTALTLMMSELSEEPWKGKVITFSESPQLISIQGGDLKSNREFLRNMGWGYHTTFSKVFDLILEAAVNEKLKPEHMVKKVFVLTSCSFLERGFDDNSCWESEYEAVRSKFKKEGYGDVVPQLVFWNLNLEDLYKEVRSEGECQKQEGISMLSFVNDNLIKSLLENDGNIGLEHVMEAVISGQGYQSLVVVD
;
A
#
# COMPACT_ATOMS: atom_id res chain seq x y z
N MET A 1 -1.05 -34.80 -15.38
CA MET A 1 -0.22 -34.13 -14.36
C MET A 1 -1.07 -33.98 -13.12
N LYS A 2 -0.60 -34.44 -11.96
CA LYS A 2 -1.26 -34.07 -10.69
C LYS A 2 -1.21 -32.54 -10.57
N ALA A 3 -2.23 -31.92 -9.99
CA ALA A 3 -2.19 -30.49 -9.70
C ALA A 3 -1.02 -30.24 -8.73
N VAL A 4 -0.03 -29.47 -9.17
CA VAL A 4 1.11 -29.08 -8.36
C VAL A 4 0.71 -27.82 -7.60
N GLN A 5 0.81 -27.83 -6.28
CA GLN A 5 0.52 -26.67 -5.47
C GLN A 5 1.63 -25.63 -5.65
N VAL A 6 1.30 -24.43 -6.12
CA VAL A 6 2.28 -23.34 -6.29
C VAL A 6 2.21 -22.39 -5.11
N ARG A 7 3.37 -22.03 -4.55
CA ARG A 7 3.51 -20.98 -3.55
C ARG A 7 4.11 -19.75 -4.20
N ILE A 8 3.42 -18.62 -4.13
CA ILE A 8 3.93 -17.36 -4.65
C ILE A 8 4.98 -16.80 -3.69
N ILE A 9 6.19 -16.55 -4.20
CA ILE A 9 7.28 -15.91 -3.45
C ILE A 9 7.43 -14.43 -3.81
N SER A 10 7.96 -13.64 -2.88
CA SER A 10 8.21 -12.21 -3.09
C SER A 10 9.36 -11.97 -4.08
N VAL A 11 9.35 -10.81 -4.74
CA VAL A 11 10.42 -10.40 -5.66
C VAL A 11 11.78 -10.38 -4.95
N LEU A 12 11.81 -9.86 -3.71
CA LEU A 12 13.03 -9.85 -2.90
C LEU A 12 13.53 -11.28 -2.62
N ASN A 13 12.65 -12.24 -2.35
CA ASN A 13 13.04 -13.63 -2.12
C ASN A 13 13.59 -14.27 -3.41
N ALA A 14 12.93 -14.06 -4.56
CA ALA A 14 13.41 -14.56 -5.85
C ALA A 14 14.79 -13.96 -6.24
N CYS A 15 15.02 -12.69 -5.90
CA CYS A 15 16.27 -11.99 -6.22
C CYS A 15 17.43 -12.28 -5.25
N ARG A 16 17.17 -12.82 -4.04
CA ARG A 16 18.20 -13.10 -3.02
C ARG A 16 19.27 -14.10 -3.50
N ASN A 17 18.86 -15.10 -4.28
CA ASN A 17 19.75 -16.16 -4.75
C ASN A 17 20.78 -15.68 -5.79
N HIS A 18 20.60 -14.49 -6.36
CA HIS A 18 21.40 -13.98 -7.47
C HIS A 18 22.06 -12.62 -7.22
N GLY A 19 22.09 -12.15 -5.97
CA GLY A 19 23.00 -11.08 -5.55
C GLY A 19 22.59 -9.64 -5.90
N LEU A 20 21.34 -9.38 -6.28
CA LEU A 20 20.84 -8.03 -6.60
C LEU A 20 20.89 -7.02 -5.43
N THR A 21 21.07 -7.51 -4.19
CA THR A 21 21.34 -6.68 -3.00
C THR A 21 22.76 -6.12 -2.95
N ARG A 22 23.67 -6.55 -3.85
CA ARG A 22 25.00 -5.96 -4.00
C ARG A 22 25.07 -5.12 -5.28
N MET A 23 25.52 -3.88 -5.10
CA MET A 23 25.76 -2.86 -6.13
C MET A 23 26.83 -3.27 -7.15
N ALA A 24 26.53 -4.21 -8.03
CA ALA A 24 27.38 -4.50 -9.18
C ALA A 24 26.61 -4.16 -10.47
N PRO A 25 26.98 -3.08 -11.19
CA PRO A 25 26.50 -2.88 -12.54
C PRO A 25 27.02 -4.03 -13.41
N THR A 26 26.13 -4.75 -14.08
CA THR A 26 26.51 -5.65 -15.16
C THR A 26 27.04 -4.80 -16.31
N THR A 27 28.34 -4.94 -16.60
CA THR A 27 29.09 -4.12 -17.57
C THR A 27 28.82 -4.42 -19.05
N SER A 28 27.71 -5.09 -19.38
CA SER A 28 27.37 -5.35 -20.77
C SER A 28 26.60 -4.15 -21.33
N THR A 29 27.26 -3.36 -22.18
CA THR A 29 26.61 -2.33 -23.02
C THR A 29 25.64 -2.99 -23.98
N SER A 30 24.41 -3.24 -23.51
CA SER A 30 23.31 -3.73 -24.33
C SER A 30 22.82 -2.61 -25.25
N ILE A 31 22.71 -2.89 -26.54
CA ILE A 31 22.10 -1.99 -27.53
C ILE A 31 20.66 -2.45 -27.76
N LEU A 32 19.67 -1.56 -27.67
CA LEU A 32 18.29 -1.87 -28.09
C LEU A 32 18.15 -1.73 -29.61
N VAL A 33 17.66 -2.78 -30.27
CA VAL A 33 17.50 -2.83 -31.74
C VAL A 33 16.06 -2.67 -32.17
N GLY A 34 15.11 -3.18 -31.38
CA GLY A 34 13.68 -3.17 -31.71
C GLY A 34 13.30 -4.18 -32.81
N PRO A 35 12.04 -4.19 -33.26
CA PRO A 35 11.57 -5.09 -34.31
C PRO A 35 12.26 -4.80 -35.68
N PRO A 36 12.38 -5.80 -36.57
CA PRO A 36 13.11 -5.67 -37.83
C PRO A 36 12.58 -4.52 -38.70
N ARG A 37 13.48 -3.61 -39.10
CA ARG A 37 13.18 -2.36 -39.83
C ARG A 37 12.89 -2.63 -41.31
N PHE A 38 11.78 -2.10 -41.82
CA PHE A 38 11.72 -1.61 -43.21
C PHE A 38 11.87 -0.09 -43.15
N LYS A 39 12.95 0.46 -43.74
CA LYS A 39 13.25 1.90 -43.75
C LYS A 39 12.13 2.67 -44.49
N PRO A 40 11.73 3.84 -43.97
CA PRO A 40 12.02 5.09 -44.70
C PRO A 40 12.49 6.24 -43.79
N HIS A 41 12.91 7.32 -44.47
CA HIS A 41 13.76 8.44 -44.06
C HIS A 41 13.46 9.16 -42.72
N SER A 42 14.55 9.60 -42.09
CA SER A 42 14.61 10.37 -40.85
C SER A 42 14.12 11.82 -41.04
N PRO A 43 13.24 12.35 -40.18
CA PRO A 43 13.11 13.79 -39.98
C PRO A 43 14.22 14.31 -39.02
N PRO A 44 14.50 15.62 -38.99
CA PRO A 44 15.56 16.20 -38.16
C PRO A 44 15.19 16.17 -36.67
N PRO A 45 16.19 16.20 -35.77
CA PRO A 45 15.99 16.08 -34.33
C PRO A 45 15.28 17.31 -33.74
N PRO A 46 14.45 17.14 -32.68
CA PRO A 46 13.94 18.26 -31.91
C PRO A 46 15.06 18.93 -31.09
N PRO A 47 14.90 20.22 -30.72
CA PRO A 47 15.92 20.93 -29.96
C PRO A 47 16.10 20.35 -28.55
N PRO A 48 17.28 20.50 -27.93
CA PRO A 48 17.58 20.00 -26.60
C PRO A 48 16.69 20.66 -25.54
N PRO A 49 16.33 19.94 -24.46
CA PRO A 49 15.59 20.53 -23.35
C PRO A 49 16.44 21.62 -22.68
N PRO A 50 15.83 22.73 -22.23
CA PRO A 50 16.56 23.83 -21.61
C PRO A 50 17.28 23.35 -20.34
N GLN A 51 18.54 23.75 -20.21
CA GLN A 51 19.37 23.53 -19.04
C GLN A 51 18.68 24.08 -17.79
N SER A 52 18.62 23.23 -16.77
CA SER A 52 18.04 23.52 -15.46
C SER A 52 18.84 24.59 -14.73
N GLN A 53 18.36 25.82 -14.75
CA GLN A 53 18.61 26.76 -13.68
C GLN A 53 17.65 26.43 -12.53
N VAL A 54 18.18 26.31 -11.32
CA VAL A 54 17.41 26.16 -10.08
C VAL A 54 16.52 27.40 -9.96
N PRO A 55 15.18 27.29 -10.03
CA PRO A 55 14.34 28.45 -9.80
C PRO A 55 14.48 28.82 -8.32
N PHE A 56 14.68 30.11 -8.05
CA PHE A 56 14.36 30.68 -6.75
C PHE A 56 12.93 30.23 -6.38
N LEU A 57 12.81 29.51 -5.27
CA LEU A 57 11.52 29.03 -4.78
C LEU A 57 10.60 30.23 -4.55
N PRO A 58 9.44 30.34 -5.24
CA PRO A 58 8.39 31.26 -4.84
C PRO A 58 7.92 30.92 -3.41
N ARG A 59 7.31 31.89 -2.73
CA ARG A 59 6.69 31.64 -1.42
C ARG A 59 5.79 30.39 -1.51
N PRO A 60 5.85 29.46 -0.54
CA PRO A 60 5.07 28.24 -0.60
C PRO A 60 3.57 28.57 -0.66
N PHE A 61 2.83 27.86 -1.53
CA PHE A 61 1.37 27.94 -1.67
C PHE A 61 0.60 27.34 -0.47
N PHE A 62 1.33 26.97 0.57
CA PHE A 62 0.84 26.33 1.79
C PHE A 62 1.59 26.95 2.97
N THR A 63 0.90 27.13 4.09
CA THR A 63 1.52 27.51 5.36
C THR A 63 2.29 26.31 5.89
N PRO A 64 3.64 26.28 5.83
CA PRO A 64 4.43 25.18 6.35
C PRO A 64 4.05 24.87 7.80
N SER A 65 4.18 23.61 8.23
CA SER A 65 3.98 23.31 9.65
C SER A 65 4.85 24.25 10.50
N PRO A 66 4.28 24.87 11.55
CA PRO A 66 5.04 25.76 12.44
C PRO A 66 6.21 25.03 13.13
N TYR A 67 6.23 23.69 13.10
CA TYR A 67 7.26 22.83 13.68
C TYR A 67 8.37 22.41 12.69
N GLY A 68 8.26 22.73 11.39
CA GLY A 68 9.35 22.53 10.42
C GLY A 68 9.63 21.08 9.98
N ASN A 69 8.71 20.14 10.23
CA ASN A 69 8.81 18.75 9.77
C ASN A 69 8.16 18.57 8.40
N TYR A 70 8.91 18.83 7.32
CA TYR A 70 8.41 18.73 5.95
C TYR A 70 8.06 17.30 5.51
N CYS A 71 8.63 16.28 6.16
CA CYS A 71 8.23 14.89 5.93
C CYS A 71 6.82 14.64 6.46
N LEU A 72 6.51 15.19 7.64
CA LEU A 72 5.17 15.12 8.19
C LEU A 72 4.16 15.89 7.32
N ASP A 73 4.54 17.08 6.83
CA ASP A 73 3.70 17.84 5.89
C ASP A 73 3.38 17.01 4.63
N LEU A 74 4.38 16.31 4.06
CA LEU A 74 4.22 15.40 2.93
C LEU A 74 3.27 14.24 3.27
N PHE A 75 3.36 13.69 4.48
CA PHE A 75 2.48 12.64 4.95
C PHE A 75 1.03 13.12 5.15
N ILE A 76 0.81 14.34 5.65
CA ILE A 76 -0.53 14.84 5.94
C ILE A 76 -1.23 15.37 4.68
N HIS A 77 -0.54 16.17 3.88
CA HIS A 77 -1.19 16.96 2.83
C HIS A 77 -1.25 16.31 1.45
N VAL A 78 -0.49 15.24 1.21
CA VAL A 78 -0.58 14.49 -0.06
C VAL A 78 -1.59 13.36 0.10
N VAL A 79 -2.83 13.62 -0.29
CA VAL A 79 -3.94 12.65 -0.21
C VAL A 79 -4.55 12.43 -1.60
N PRO A 80 -5.18 11.27 -1.85
CA PRO A 80 -5.87 11.03 -3.11
C PRO A 80 -7.05 12.01 -3.25
N GLU A 81 -6.87 13.11 -3.98
CA GLU A 81 -7.94 14.09 -4.26
C GLU A 81 -8.59 13.80 -5.62
N GLU A 82 -9.89 14.13 -5.74
CA GLU A 82 -10.59 14.16 -7.03
C GLU A 82 -9.90 15.14 -8.02
N ASP A 83 -9.27 16.19 -7.49
CA ASP A 83 -8.51 17.21 -8.22
C ASP A 83 -6.99 16.96 -8.26
N SER A 84 -6.53 15.76 -7.88
CA SER A 84 -5.11 15.35 -7.91
C SER A 84 -4.44 15.61 -9.27
N GLY A 85 -5.23 15.73 -10.34
CA GLY A 85 -4.77 15.98 -11.69
C GLY A 85 -4.43 17.42 -12.08
N THR A 86 -4.62 18.42 -11.22
CA THR A 86 -4.34 19.83 -11.58
C THR A 86 -2.83 20.15 -11.58
N LEU A 87 -2.44 21.16 -12.37
CA LEU A 87 -1.05 21.66 -12.40
C LEU A 87 -0.60 22.17 -11.02
N ALA A 88 -1.51 22.84 -10.29
CA ALA A 88 -1.25 23.35 -8.96
C ALA A 88 -0.95 22.23 -7.95
N SER A 89 -1.69 21.12 -7.99
CA SER A 89 -1.42 19.94 -7.14
C SER A 89 -0.06 19.31 -7.46
N HIS A 90 0.34 19.29 -8.74
CA HIS A 90 1.65 18.78 -9.14
C HIS A 90 2.81 19.69 -8.69
N GLU A 91 2.68 21.01 -8.85
CA GLU A 91 3.69 21.96 -8.36
C GLU A 91 3.82 21.88 -6.85
N ARG A 92 2.70 21.77 -6.12
CA ARG A 92 2.68 21.58 -4.68
C ARG A 92 3.42 20.32 -4.26
N LEU A 93 3.11 19.17 -4.87
CA LEU A 93 3.79 17.91 -4.58
C LEU A 93 5.31 18.03 -4.80
N ASN A 94 5.74 18.61 -5.91
CA ASN A 94 7.17 18.80 -6.20
C ASN A 94 7.87 19.69 -5.14
N GLN A 95 7.25 20.79 -4.74
CA GLN A 95 7.80 21.65 -3.67
C GLN A 95 7.94 20.89 -2.35
N MET A 96 6.93 20.12 -1.97
CA MET A 96 6.96 19.32 -0.74
C MET A 96 8.02 18.22 -0.80
N LEU A 97 8.18 17.56 -1.94
CA LEU A 97 9.23 16.56 -2.15
C LEU A 97 10.63 17.17 -2.01
N HIS A 98 10.88 18.36 -2.57
CA HIS A 98 12.16 19.04 -2.38
C HIS A 98 12.45 19.35 -0.91
N LEU A 99 11.46 19.88 -0.18
CA LEU A 99 11.62 20.25 1.24
C LEU A 99 11.80 19.01 2.14
N ALA A 100 10.99 17.97 1.92
CA ALA A 100 11.08 16.71 2.64
C ALA A 100 12.43 16.02 2.37
N TRP A 101 12.84 15.96 1.11
CA TRP A 101 14.12 15.36 0.71
C TRP A 101 15.29 16.08 1.35
N PHE A 102 15.30 17.42 1.34
CA PHE A 102 16.36 18.20 1.98
C PHE A 102 16.50 17.89 3.48
N LYS A 103 15.40 17.58 4.17
CA LYS A 103 15.43 17.22 5.60
C LYS A 103 15.82 15.77 5.84
N ASN A 104 15.15 14.84 5.17
CA ASN A 104 15.37 13.40 5.36
C ASN A 104 15.06 12.64 4.07
N PRO A 105 16.07 12.38 3.22
CA PRO A 105 15.90 11.65 1.97
C PRO A 105 15.28 10.27 2.15
N LEU A 106 15.69 9.52 3.18
CA LEU A 106 15.22 8.15 3.39
C LEU A 106 13.74 8.12 3.78
N THR A 107 13.33 8.98 4.72
CA THR A 107 11.92 9.14 5.08
C THR A 107 11.11 9.60 3.88
N THR A 108 11.66 10.50 3.04
CA THR A 108 11.00 10.93 1.81
C THR A 108 10.77 9.78 0.84
N VAL A 109 11.77 8.92 0.58
CA VAL A 109 11.60 7.72 -0.26
C VAL A 109 10.55 6.77 0.32
N LYS A 110 10.56 6.58 1.64
CA LYS A 110 9.55 5.77 2.33
C LYS A 110 8.14 6.35 2.13
N LEU A 111 7.97 7.66 2.27
CA LEU A 111 6.69 8.35 2.05
C LEU A 111 6.24 8.29 0.59
N ILE A 112 7.16 8.38 -0.37
CA ILE A 112 6.85 8.16 -1.79
C ILE A 112 6.33 6.73 -1.99
N CYS A 113 6.99 5.71 -1.42
CA CYS A 113 6.53 4.32 -1.52
C CYS A 113 5.21 4.08 -0.77
N ASN A 114 4.96 4.82 0.31
CA ASN A 114 3.69 4.81 1.03
C ASN A 114 2.51 5.27 0.15
N LEU A 115 2.74 6.18 -0.81
CA LEU A 115 1.72 6.56 -1.80
C LEU A 115 1.25 5.35 -2.63
N LEU A 116 2.14 4.39 -2.91
CA LEU A 116 1.82 3.20 -3.71
C LEU A 116 1.28 2.03 -2.89
N ASP A 117 1.61 1.95 -1.59
CA ASP A 117 1.37 0.76 -0.76
C ASP A 117 -0.12 0.39 -0.70
N ARG A 118 -0.48 -0.77 -1.26
CA ARG A 118 -1.87 -1.26 -1.37
C ARG A 118 -2.29 -2.22 -0.27
N ARG A 119 -1.44 -2.50 0.72
CA ARG A 119 -1.65 -3.63 1.64
C ARG A 119 -2.57 -3.34 2.82
N GLY A 120 -3.12 -2.12 2.91
CA GLY A 120 -4.14 -1.78 3.90
C GLY A 120 -3.61 -1.59 5.34
N TYR A 121 -2.32 -1.31 5.53
CA TYR A 121 -1.71 -1.02 6.84
C TYR A 121 -1.22 0.44 6.95
N GLY A 122 -1.98 1.39 6.41
CA GLY A 122 -1.63 2.82 6.36
C GLY A 122 -1.02 3.31 5.04
N GLY A 123 -1.03 2.46 4.00
CA GLY A 123 -0.61 2.81 2.63
C GLY A 123 -1.67 3.63 1.89
N LYS A 124 -1.27 4.62 1.07
CA LYS A 124 -2.22 5.61 0.51
C LYS A 124 -3.04 5.14 -0.71
N ASP A 125 -2.57 4.13 -1.42
CA ASP A 125 -3.05 3.71 -2.76
C ASP A 125 -3.29 4.88 -3.75
N ASP A 126 -2.54 5.98 -3.61
CA ASP A 126 -2.51 7.10 -4.54
C ASP A 126 -1.47 6.85 -5.65
N ARG A 127 -1.86 6.03 -6.61
CA ARG A 127 -1.01 5.71 -7.77
C ARG A 127 -0.60 6.94 -8.57
N ASP A 128 -1.48 7.92 -8.74
CA ASP A 128 -1.17 9.07 -9.58
C ASP A 128 -0.10 9.95 -8.92
N SER A 129 -0.24 10.24 -7.63
CA SER A 129 0.79 10.94 -6.86
C SER A 129 2.08 10.13 -6.76
N PHE A 130 2.01 8.79 -6.61
CA PHE A 130 3.19 7.94 -6.67
C PHE A 130 3.94 8.09 -8.00
N TYR A 131 3.27 7.96 -9.16
CA TYR A 131 3.96 8.05 -10.45
C TYR A 131 4.52 9.45 -10.68
N LYS A 132 3.88 10.50 -10.15
CA LYS A 132 4.44 11.85 -10.18
C LYS A 132 5.70 11.97 -9.33
N ALA A 133 5.67 11.44 -8.12
CA ALA A 133 6.84 11.40 -7.25
C ALA A 133 7.97 10.51 -7.81
N ALA A 134 7.64 9.41 -8.50
CA ALA A 134 8.61 8.58 -9.21
C ALA A 134 9.24 9.35 -10.39
N PHE A 135 8.47 10.16 -11.11
CA PHE A 135 9.00 11.05 -12.15
C PHE A 135 9.94 12.10 -11.57
N TRP A 136 9.58 12.69 -10.42
CA TRP A 136 10.43 13.60 -9.67
C TRP A 136 11.73 12.92 -9.21
N LEU A 137 11.65 11.72 -8.63
CA LEU A 137 12.83 10.93 -8.26
C LEU A 137 13.70 10.64 -9.49
N HIS A 138 13.13 10.26 -10.63
CA HIS A 138 13.91 10.02 -11.84
C HIS A 138 14.68 11.27 -12.30
N ARG A 139 14.06 12.46 -12.18
CA ARG A 139 14.67 13.72 -12.60
C ARG A 139 15.77 14.22 -11.66
N HIS A 140 15.64 13.95 -10.36
CA HIS A 140 16.51 14.55 -9.33
C HIS A 140 17.44 13.53 -8.64
N HIS A 141 16.98 12.29 -8.47
CA HIS A 141 17.63 11.19 -7.74
C HIS A 141 17.48 9.85 -8.50
N PRO A 142 17.96 9.77 -9.76
CA PRO A 142 17.70 8.63 -10.66
C PRO A 142 18.26 7.31 -10.13
N LYS A 143 19.41 7.31 -9.45
CA LYS A 143 19.99 6.08 -8.91
C LYS A 143 19.17 5.56 -7.75
N THR A 144 18.66 6.46 -6.91
CA THR A 144 17.79 6.10 -5.80
C THR A 144 16.51 5.42 -6.32
N LEU A 145 15.86 5.94 -7.36
CA LEU A 145 14.72 5.25 -7.97
C LEU A 145 15.11 3.87 -8.49
N ALA A 146 16.18 3.80 -9.28
CA ALA A 146 16.61 2.58 -9.95
C ALA A 146 17.10 1.48 -8.98
N CYS A 147 17.67 1.84 -7.84
CA CYS A 147 18.10 0.88 -6.81
C CYS A 147 16.94 0.31 -5.98
N ASN A 148 15.80 1.02 -5.90
CA ASN A 148 14.65 0.59 -5.12
C ASN A 148 13.58 -0.18 -5.92
N VAL A 149 13.76 -0.40 -7.24
CA VAL A 149 12.73 -1.05 -8.09
C VAL A 149 12.31 -2.45 -7.61
N ALA A 150 13.24 -3.25 -7.05
CA ALA A 150 12.91 -4.55 -6.48
C ALA A 150 12.04 -4.41 -5.23
N SER A 151 12.36 -3.45 -4.35
CA SER A 151 11.58 -3.13 -3.15
C SER A 151 10.19 -2.60 -3.52
N ILE A 152 10.10 -1.72 -4.51
CA ILE A 152 8.84 -1.19 -5.07
C ILE A 152 7.92 -2.33 -5.54
N ALA A 153 8.42 -3.23 -6.37
CA ALA A 153 7.63 -4.35 -6.90
C ALA A 153 7.34 -5.45 -5.86
N SER A 154 8.22 -5.63 -4.87
CA SER A 154 8.04 -6.66 -3.85
C SER A 154 7.11 -6.24 -2.73
N SER A 155 7.15 -4.96 -2.36
CA SER A 155 6.69 -4.49 -1.07
C SER A 155 5.77 -3.28 -1.17
N PHE A 156 5.35 -2.77 -2.31
CA PHE A 156 4.43 -1.62 -2.31
C PHE A 156 3.42 -1.72 -3.44
N GLY A 157 3.92 -1.93 -4.65
CA GLY A 157 3.11 -2.19 -5.85
C GLY A 157 3.33 -3.59 -6.40
N SER A 158 3.37 -3.69 -7.72
CA SER A 158 3.68 -4.90 -8.47
C SER A 158 4.66 -4.62 -9.60
N PHE A 159 5.01 -5.64 -10.37
CA PHE A 159 5.82 -5.50 -11.59
C PHE A 159 5.18 -4.58 -12.64
N ASP A 160 3.85 -4.49 -12.69
CA ASP A 160 3.16 -3.55 -13.60
C ASP A 160 3.57 -2.11 -13.31
N ASP A 161 3.74 -1.74 -12.04
CA ASP A 161 4.16 -0.40 -11.65
C ASP A 161 5.55 -0.06 -12.21
N LEU A 162 6.46 -1.03 -12.31
CA LEU A 162 7.77 -0.84 -12.94
C LEU A 162 7.63 -0.55 -14.45
N THR A 163 6.79 -1.32 -15.14
CA THR A 163 6.55 -1.10 -16.58
C THR A 163 5.83 0.23 -16.84
N GLU A 164 4.93 0.63 -15.95
CA GLU A 164 4.18 1.89 -16.05
C GLU A 164 5.10 3.10 -15.82
N ILE A 165 6.08 3.03 -14.91
CA ILE A 165 7.11 4.07 -14.74
C ILE A 165 7.85 4.29 -16.07
N LEU A 166 8.36 3.22 -16.70
CA LEU A 166 9.07 3.33 -18.00
C LEU A 166 8.16 3.90 -19.09
N TYR A 167 6.91 3.45 -19.15
CA TYR A 167 5.94 3.93 -20.13
C TYR A 167 5.66 5.44 -19.98
N ARG A 168 5.48 5.92 -18.74
CA ARG A 168 5.24 7.34 -18.44
C ARG A 168 6.47 8.22 -18.69
N LEU A 169 7.68 7.71 -18.46
CA LEU A 169 8.91 8.43 -18.82
C LEU A 169 9.04 8.65 -20.33
N LEU A 170 8.57 7.72 -21.16
CA LEU A 170 8.64 7.82 -22.61
C LEU A 170 7.52 8.65 -23.24
N HIS A 171 6.29 8.54 -22.72
CA HIS A 171 5.10 9.14 -23.35
C HIS A 171 4.51 10.33 -22.57
N GLY A 172 5.10 10.66 -21.43
CA GLY A 172 4.68 11.76 -20.55
C GLY A 172 3.91 11.30 -19.32
N GLN A 173 4.09 12.04 -18.24
CA GLN A 173 3.57 11.76 -16.88
C GLN A 173 2.05 11.51 -16.82
N ASP A 174 1.27 12.25 -17.63
CA ASP A 174 -0.19 12.20 -17.67
C ASP A 174 -0.77 11.44 -18.88
N VAL A 175 0.04 10.60 -19.55
CA VAL A 175 -0.40 9.87 -20.76
C VAL A 175 -1.69 9.07 -20.56
N ARG A 176 -1.89 8.46 -19.38
CA ARG A 176 -3.09 7.66 -19.07
C ARG A 176 -4.35 8.52 -18.95
N ARG A 177 -4.24 9.70 -18.34
CA ARG A 177 -5.37 10.65 -18.24
C ARG A 177 -5.72 11.21 -19.62
N ARG A 178 -4.73 11.64 -20.42
CA ARG A 178 -4.97 12.10 -21.81
C ARG A 178 -5.70 11.05 -22.65
N ASN A 179 -5.24 9.80 -22.61
CA ASN A 179 -5.87 8.70 -23.35
C ASN A 179 -7.32 8.44 -22.91
N GLN A 180 -7.65 8.62 -21.62
CA GLN A 180 -9.03 8.50 -21.13
C GLN A 180 -9.92 9.62 -21.68
N TYR A 181 -9.47 10.88 -21.64
CA TYR A 181 -10.21 12.02 -22.22
C TYR A 181 -10.42 11.87 -23.73
N GLU A 182 -9.37 11.50 -24.48
CA GLU A 182 -9.44 11.27 -25.94
C GLU A 182 -10.40 10.12 -26.29
N SER A 183 -10.44 9.07 -25.46
CA SER A 183 -11.38 7.95 -25.64
C SER A 183 -12.84 8.40 -25.42
N ILE A 184 -13.11 9.17 -24.36
CA ILE A 184 -14.45 9.71 -24.07
C ILE A 184 -14.92 10.64 -25.19
N ASP A 185 -14.05 11.51 -25.69
CA ASP A 185 -14.37 12.42 -26.79
C ASP A 185 -14.59 11.67 -28.11
N GLY A 186 -13.78 10.65 -28.40
CA GLY A 186 -13.99 9.75 -29.53
C GLY A 186 -15.34 9.02 -29.51
N PHE A 187 -15.82 8.62 -28.33
CA PHE A 187 -17.17 8.06 -28.16
C PHE A 187 -18.28 9.10 -28.40
N ARG A 188 -18.09 10.37 -28.00
CA ARG A 188 -19.05 11.47 -28.24
C ARG A 188 -19.13 11.84 -29.72
N VAL A 189 -17.99 11.91 -30.42
CA VAL A 189 -17.92 12.16 -31.86
C VAL A 189 -18.59 11.04 -32.66
N ARG A 190 -18.39 9.78 -32.26
CA ARG A 190 -19.03 8.61 -32.90
C ARG A 190 -20.56 8.58 -32.74
N ARG A 191 -21.10 9.12 -31.63
CA ARG A 191 -22.56 9.31 -31.44
C ARG A 191 -23.13 10.42 -32.33
N LYS A 192 -22.41 11.52 -32.53
CA LYS A 192 -22.84 12.61 -33.44
C LYS A 192 -22.83 12.22 -34.93
N GLY A 193 -22.00 11.26 -35.32
CA GLY A 193 -21.94 10.75 -36.71
C GLY A 193 -23.06 9.79 -37.12
N SER A 194 -23.91 9.34 -36.20
CA SER A 194 -24.96 8.33 -36.48
C SER A 194 -26.30 8.91 -36.97
N ASN A 195 -26.43 10.23 -37.10
CA ASN A 195 -27.67 10.89 -37.54
C ASN A 195 -27.57 11.54 -38.94
N SER A 196 -26.85 10.89 -39.86
CA SER A 196 -27.01 11.18 -41.29
C SER A 196 -28.11 10.29 -41.87
N LYS A 197 -29.27 10.89 -42.15
CA LYS A 197 -30.32 10.31 -42.99
C LYS A 197 -29.75 10.01 -44.38
N VAL A 198 -29.25 8.80 -44.60
CA VAL A 198 -29.02 8.28 -45.96
C VAL A 198 -30.29 7.58 -46.41
N LEU A 199 -31.22 8.37 -46.95
CA LEU A 199 -32.32 7.86 -47.78
C LEU A 199 -31.89 7.87 -49.25
N SER A 200 -32.30 6.79 -49.93
CA SER A 200 -32.48 6.61 -51.38
C SER A 200 -31.41 5.82 -52.16
N CYS A 201 -31.94 5.05 -53.12
CA CYS A 201 -31.32 4.20 -54.13
C CYS A 201 -30.80 2.81 -53.73
N ARG A 202 -31.70 1.97 -53.20
CA ARG A 202 -31.58 0.50 -53.22
C ARG A 202 -32.10 -0.07 -54.55
N ARG A 203 -31.27 -0.23 -55.59
CA ARG A 203 -31.65 -1.00 -56.80
C ARG A 203 -30.47 -1.83 -57.36
N LEU A 204 -30.78 -3.09 -57.69
CA LEU A 204 -30.14 -4.00 -58.66
C LEU A 204 -28.74 -4.60 -58.38
N THR A 205 -28.42 -5.03 -57.14
CA THR A 205 -27.26 -5.92 -56.91
C THR A 205 -27.64 -7.17 -56.11
N PRO A 206 -27.31 -8.39 -56.58
CA PRO A 206 -27.56 -9.63 -55.85
C PRO A 206 -27.00 -9.60 -54.42
N ARG A 207 -27.69 -10.27 -53.48
CA ARG A 207 -27.30 -10.30 -52.05
C ARG A 207 -25.86 -10.78 -51.86
N GLU A 208 -25.45 -11.79 -52.61
CA GLU A 208 -24.10 -12.37 -52.59
C GLU A 208 -23.02 -11.34 -52.94
N VAL A 209 -23.22 -10.54 -54.00
CA VAL A 209 -22.30 -9.48 -54.42
C VAL A 209 -22.16 -8.39 -53.36
N ARG A 210 -23.23 -8.08 -52.61
CA ARG A 210 -23.18 -7.11 -51.50
C ARG A 210 -22.42 -7.65 -50.29
N VAL A 211 -22.60 -8.93 -49.96
CA VAL A 211 -21.87 -9.59 -48.87
C VAL A 211 -20.38 -9.67 -49.21
N MET A 212 -20.02 -10.04 -50.45
CA MET A 212 -18.62 -10.06 -50.89
C MET A 212 -17.97 -8.68 -50.85
N LYS A 213 -18.63 -7.64 -51.38
CA LYS A 213 -18.11 -6.25 -51.30
C LYS A 213 -17.99 -5.75 -49.86
N ALA A 214 -18.91 -6.14 -48.97
CA ALA A 214 -18.81 -5.80 -47.54
C ALA A 214 -17.64 -6.53 -46.87
N LEU A 215 -17.40 -7.81 -47.21
CA LEU A 215 -16.27 -8.59 -46.72
C LEU A 215 -14.94 -8.03 -47.22
N GLU A 216 -14.84 -7.66 -48.51
CA GLU A 216 -13.67 -7.00 -49.08
C GLU A 216 -13.39 -5.65 -48.41
N ARG A 217 -14.43 -4.84 -48.17
CA ARG A 217 -14.30 -3.58 -47.41
C ARG A 217 -13.85 -3.84 -45.97
N SER A 218 -14.37 -4.87 -45.32
CA SER A 218 -13.94 -5.27 -43.96
C SER A 218 -12.48 -5.68 -43.97
N LYS A 219 -12.05 -6.54 -44.91
CA LYS A 219 -10.65 -6.96 -45.07
C LYS A 219 -9.72 -5.77 -45.32
N LEU A 220 -10.09 -4.87 -46.24
CA LEU A 220 -9.32 -3.66 -46.53
C LEU A 220 -9.25 -2.71 -45.30
N GLN A 221 -10.34 -2.58 -44.56
CA GLN A 221 -10.37 -1.79 -43.33
C GLN A 221 -9.51 -2.42 -42.22
N GLU A 222 -9.54 -3.74 -42.08
CA GLU A 222 -8.68 -4.49 -41.18
C GLU A 222 -7.20 -4.36 -41.55
N GLU A 223 -6.85 -4.44 -42.84
CA GLU A 223 -5.49 -4.26 -43.34
C GLU A 223 -4.98 -2.83 -43.07
N LYS A 224 -5.78 -1.81 -43.37
CA LYS A 224 -5.46 -0.42 -43.04
C LYS A 224 -5.27 -0.23 -41.54
N ALA A 225 -6.16 -0.79 -40.72
CA ALA A 225 -6.02 -0.74 -39.26
C ALA A 225 -4.77 -1.49 -38.76
N ARG A 226 -4.40 -2.61 -39.38
CA ARG A 226 -3.15 -3.34 -39.08
C ARG A 226 -1.92 -2.51 -39.45
N ALA A 227 -1.91 -1.85 -40.61
CA ALA A 227 -0.82 -0.96 -41.03
C ALA A 227 -0.62 0.18 -40.03
N VAL A 228 -1.69 0.92 -39.69
CA VAL A 228 -1.64 2.01 -38.70
C VAL A 228 -1.13 1.53 -37.34
N ARG A 229 -1.54 0.34 -36.88
CA ARG A 229 -1.01 -0.23 -35.62
C ARG A 229 0.47 -0.56 -35.71
N ARG A 230 0.96 -1.06 -36.85
CA ARG A 230 2.39 -1.32 -37.07
C ARG A 230 3.18 -0.01 -37.06
N ASP A 231 2.71 1.01 -37.76
CA ASP A 231 3.39 2.31 -37.82
C ASP A 231 3.47 2.95 -36.43
N LYS A 232 2.38 2.91 -35.65
CA LYS A 232 2.38 3.37 -34.26
C LYS A 232 3.35 2.56 -33.39
N ALA A 233 3.38 1.23 -33.53
CA ALA A 233 4.31 0.38 -32.78
C ALA A 233 5.77 0.67 -33.14
N MET A 234 6.08 0.91 -34.40
CA MET A 234 7.41 1.30 -34.86
C MET A 234 7.81 2.67 -34.32
N ALA A 235 6.90 3.64 -34.33
CA ALA A 235 7.16 4.97 -33.77
C ALA A 235 7.48 4.89 -32.28
N MET A 236 6.69 4.13 -31.49
CA MET A 236 6.95 3.94 -30.07
C MET A 236 8.29 3.24 -29.81
N ALA A 237 8.62 2.21 -30.60
CA ALA A 237 9.90 1.51 -30.48
C ALA A 237 11.10 2.42 -30.78
N ASN A 238 10.98 3.29 -31.80
CA ASN A 238 12.03 4.26 -32.12
C ASN A 238 12.23 5.26 -30.98
N THR A 239 11.15 5.76 -30.37
CA THR A 239 11.25 6.64 -29.19
C THR A 239 11.95 5.95 -28.02
N ALA A 240 11.66 4.67 -27.77
CA ALA A 240 12.33 3.88 -26.73
C ALA A 240 13.83 3.73 -26.98
N ILE A 241 14.21 3.41 -28.22
CA ILE A 241 15.62 3.27 -28.65
C ILE A 241 16.36 4.60 -28.47
N GLU A 242 15.78 5.69 -28.97
CA GLU A 242 16.38 7.03 -28.89
C GLU A 242 16.59 7.45 -27.44
N ARG A 243 15.58 7.25 -26.56
CA ARG A 243 15.71 7.57 -25.15
C ARG A 243 16.77 6.71 -24.47
N TYR A 244 16.78 5.41 -24.69
CA TYR A 244 17.77 4.49 -24.11
C TYR A 244 19.22 4.80 -24.53
N GLN A 245 19.42 5.26 -25.75
CA GLN A 245 20.75 5.63 -26.24
C GLN A 245 21.24 6.96 -25.64
N ASN A 246 20.36 7.96 -25.59
CA ASN A 246 20.73 9.35 -25.31
C ASN A 246 20.57 9.75 -23.83
N ASP A 247 19.75 9.04 -23.05
CA ASP A 247 19.50 9.33 -21.64
C ASP A 247 20.13 8.24 -20.75
N PRO A 248 21.27 8.51 -20.08
CA PRO A 248 21.94 7.54 -19.22
C PRO A 248 21.12 7.16 -17.99
N ASP A 249 20.31 8.07 -17.44
CA ASP A 249 19.49 7.82 -16.26
C ASP A 249 18.33 6.90 -16.61
N TYR A 250 17.68 7.15 -17.76
CA TYR A 250 16.65 6.26 -18.29
C TYR A 250 17.20 4.87 -18.60
N ARG A 251 18.38 4.80 -19.25
CA ARG A 251 19.06 3.54 -19.53
C ARG A 251 19.32 2.76 -18.24
N PHE A 252 19.85 3.43 -17.21
CA PHE A 252 20.12 2.79 -15.93
C PHE A 252 18.84 2.23 -15.30
N LEU A 253 17.77 3.00 -15.24
CA LEU A 253 16.48 2.54 -14.71
C LEU A 253 15.91 1.36 -15.52
N HIS A 254 15.94 1.43 -16.84
CA HIS A 254 15.49 0.36 -17.74
C HIS A 254 16.28 -0.93 -17.51
N ASP A 255 17.59 -0.82 -17.38
CA ASP A 255 18.46 -1.96 -17.09
C ASP A 255 18.16 -2.55 -15.71
N ARG A 256 17.98 -1.73 -14.67
CA ARG A 256 17.62 -2.21 -13.33
C ARG A 256 16.29 -2.94 -13.30
N ILE A 257 15.27 -2.43 -13.99
CA ILE A 257 13.98 -3.12 -14.11
C ILE A 257 14.15 -4.44 -14.86
N SER A 258 14.92 -4.45 -15.95
CA SER A 258 15.22 -5.67 -16.71
C SER A 258 15.99 -6.71 -15.89
N ASP A 259 16.91 -6.29 -15.00
CA ASP A 259 17.62 -7.18 -14.07
C ASP A 259 16.65 -7.91 -13.14
N VAL A 260 15.72 -7.17 -12.51
CA VAL A 260 14.75 -7.77 -11.57
C VAL A 260 13.91 -8.84 -12.25
N PHE A 261 13.39 -8.57 -13.46
CA PHE A 261 12.67 -9.59 -14.22
C PHE A 261 13.55 -10.79 -14.58
N ALA A 262 14.78 -10.55 -15.04
CA ALA A 262 15.69 -11.62 -15.45
C ALA A 262 16.08 -12.53 -14.27
N GLU A 263 16.33 -11.98 -13.09
CA GLU A 263 16.67 -12.78 -11.90
C GLU A 263 15.47 -13.56 -11.37
N CYS A 264 14.28 -12.97 -11.36
CA CYS A 264 13.05 -13.72 -11.07
C CYS A 264 12.86 -14.88 -12.05
N PHE A 265 13.05 -14.67 -13.35
CA PHE A 265 12.93 -15.74 -14.36
C PHE A 265 13.97 -16.84 -14.19
N LYS A 266 15.21 -16.52 -13.87
CA LYS A 266 16.25 -17.52 -13.60
C LYS A 266 15.88 -18.38 -12.39
N SER A 267 15.46 -17.75 -11.29
CA SER A 267 15.01 -18.46 -10.08
C SER A 267 13.78 -19.33 -10.36
N ASP A 268 12.75 -18.78 -11.01
CA ASP A 268 11.48 -19.47 -11.28
C ASP A 268 11.68 -20.67 -12.21
N ILE A 269 12.52 -20.56 -13.26
CA ILE A 269 12.83 -21.68 -14.15
C ILE A 269 13.67 -22.74 -13.45
N GLN A 270 14.61 -22.35 -12.59
CA GLN A 270 15.36 -23.32 -11.79
C GLN A 270 14.42 -24.12 -10.87
N ASN A 271 13.46 -23.46 -10.22
CA ASN A 271 12.47 -24.13 -9.37
C ASN A 271 11.54 -25.05 -10.19
N LEU A 272 11.07 -24.57 -11.35
CA LEU A 272 10.23 -25.37 -12.25
C LEU A 272 10.96 -26.61 -12.79
N ASN A 273 12.25 -26.51 -13.09
CA ASN A 273 13.04 -27.65 -13.58
C ASN A 273 13.32 -28.66 -12.46
N LYS A 274 13.65 -28.21 -11.23
CA LYS A 274 13.80 -29.09 -10.07
C LYS A 274 12.54 -29.90 -9.79
N GLU A 275 11.36 -29.30 -9.97
CA GLU A 275 10.07 -30.01 -9.82
C GLU A 275 9.89 -31.10 -10.88
N LYS A 276 10.27 -30.84 -12.14
CA LYS A 276 10.21 -31.85 -13.22
C LYS A 276 11.18 -33.01 -13.01
N ASP A 277 12.32 -32.75 -12.40
CA ASP A 277 13.37 -33.75 -12.15
C ASP A 277 13.09 -34.59 -10.88
N ALA A 278 12.17 -34.15 -10.02
CA ALA A 278 11.80 -34.87 -8.80
C ALA A 278 10.94 -36.11 -9.11
N ASN A 279 11.57 -37.27 -9.11
CA ASN A 279 10.91 -38.57 -9.23
C ASN A 279 10.15 -38.86 -7.91
N TYR A 280 8.83 -39.08 -8.00
CA TYR A 280 7.84 -39.35 -6.94
C TYR A 280 8.40 -39.82 -5.57
N ASP A 281 8.10 -39.08 -4.50
CA ASP A 281 7.55 -39.51 -3.17
C ASP A 281 7.79 -38.44 -2.09
N ARG A 282 7.28 -37.22 -2.27
CA ARG A 282 7.23 -36.19 -1.20
C ARG A 282 5.81 -35.69 -1.04
N ASP A 283 5.19 -36.08 0.07
CA ASP A 283 4.15 -35.26 0.68
C ASP A 283 4.73 -33.86 0.91
N GLN A 284 4.06 -32.84 0.35
CA GLN A 284 4.12 -31.46 0.83
C GLN A 284 5.31 -30.54 0.43
N ASP A 285 5.86 -30.58 -0.79
CA ASP A 285 6.64 -29.44 -1.31
C ASP A 285 5.85 -28.66 -2.37
N CYS A 286 5.54 -27.40 -2.08
CA CYS A 286 4.92 -26.49 -3.05
C CYS A 286 5.98 -25.96 -4.02
N LEU A 287 5.62 -25.83 -5.30
CA LEU A 287 6.47 -25.18 -6.30
C LEU A 287 6.52 -23.67 -6.03
N GLU A 288 7.69 -23.15 -5.69
CA GLU A 288 7.87 -21.72 -5.38
C GLU A 288 8.15 -20.90 -6.65
N LEU A 289 7.22 -19.98 -7.01
CA LEU A 289 7.33 -19.12 -8.20
C LEU A 289 7.04 -17.65 -7.86
N SER A 290 7.68 -16.73 -8.55
CA SER A 290 7.32 -15.31 -8.54
C SER A 290 6.20 -15.00 -9.55
N LEU A 291 5.54 -13.85 -9.40
CA LEU A 291 4.56 -13.37 -10.38
C LEU A 291 5.19 -12.65 -11.59
N ALA A 292 6.51 -12.66 -11.74
CA ALA A 292 7.19 -11.93 -12.81
C ALA A 292 6.70 -12.32 -14.21
N ALA A 293 6.34 -13.59 -14.43
CA ALA A 293 5.92 -14.09 -15.74
C ALA A 293 4.54 -13.56 -16.15
N ASP A 294 3.63 -13.37 -15.19
CA ASP A 294 2.27 -12.86 -15.44
C ASP A 294 2.30 -11.37 -15.78
N TYR A 295 3.14 -10.60 -15.07
CA TYR A 295 3.28 -9.17 -15.27
C TYR A 295 4.25 -8.78 -16.40
N CYS A 296 5.09 -9.70 -16.87
CA CYS A 296 5.96 -9.42 -18.01
C CYS A 296 5.14 -9.12 -19.27
N PRO A 297 5.42 -8.02 -20.00
CA PRO A 297 4.71 -7.72 -21.24
C PRO A 297 4.72 -8.91 -22.20
N LYS A 298 3.60 -9.11 -22.91
CA LYS A 298 3.59 -10.07 -24.03
C LYS A 298 4.47 -9.52 -25.14
N ILE A 299 5.29 -10.39 -25.74
CA ILE A 299 6.16 -9.98 -26.86
C ILE A 299 5.29 -9.41 -27.99
N GLY A 300 5.65 -8.21 -28.45
CA GLY A 300 4.91 -7.47 -29.48
C GLY A 300 3.62 -6.80 -29.01
N SER A 301 3.33 -6.82 -27.70
CA SER A 301 2.25 -6.01 -27.12
C SER A 301 2.56 -4.51 -27.24
N SER A 302 1.55 -3.65 -27.06
CA SER A 302 1.76 -2.20 -27.07
C SER A 302 2.78 -1.75 -26.01
N MET A 303 2.85 -2.43 -24.85
CA MET A 303 3.80 -2.11 -23.79
C MET A 303 5.22 -2.54 -24.15
N ASP A 304 5.39 -3.75 -24.72
CA ASP A 304 6.69 -4.22 -25.21
C ASP A 304 7.19 -3.36 -26.38
N CYS A 305 6.33 -2.99 -27.32
CA CYS A 305 6.70 -2.06 -28.40
C CYS A 305 7.04 -0.66 -27.88
N ALA A 306 6.43 -0.23 -26.78
CA ALA A 306 6.69 1.08 -26.19
C ALA A 306 7.97 1.13 -25.37
N THR A 307 8.40 0.04 -24.74
CA THR A 307 9.53 0.05 -23.79
C THR A 307 10.72 -0.81 -24.24
N LEU A 308 10.50 -1.75 -25.17
CA LEU A 308 11.43 -2.80 -25.56
C LEU A 308 11.98 -3.62 -24.39
N LEU A 309 11.21 -3.68 -23.29
CA LEU A 309 11.65 -4.32 -22.06
C LEU A 309 11.90 -5.82 -22.26
N CYS A 310 11.09 -6.52 -23.07
CA CYS A 310 11.30 -7.94 -23.32
C CYS A 310 12.61 -8.22 -24.09
N GLU A 311 13.12 -7.27 -24.88
CA GLU A 311 14.42 -7.41 -25.54
C GLU A 311 15.55 -7.41 -24.51
N SER A 312 15.55 -6.44 -23.59
CA SER A 312 16.58 -6.34 -22.55
C SER A 312 16.52 -7.52 -21.58
N ILE A 313 15.31 -7.92 -21.13
CA ILE A 313 15.14 -9.11 -20.29
C ILE A 313 15.67 -10.36 -21.00
N ALA A 314 15.32 -10.56 -22.28
CA ALA A 314 15.77 -11.73 -23.03
C ALA A 314 17.30 -11.80 -23.13
N LYS A 315 17.97 -10.66 -23.38
CA LYS A 315 19.43 -10.57 -23.42
C LYS A 315 20.07 -10.88 -22.05
N LYS A 316 19.43 -10.50 -20.95
CA LYS A 316 19.92 -10.78 -19.58
C LYS A 316 19.67 -12.21 -19.10
N VAL A 317 18.61 -12.85 -19.58
CA VAL A 317 18.34 -14.28 -19.33
C VAL A 317 19.24 -15.16 -20.20
N PHE A 318 19.48 -14.77 -21.45
CA PHE A 318 20.29 -15.50 -22.43
C PHE A 318 21.49 -14.67 -22.93
N PRO A 319 22.44 -14.31 -22.05
CA PRO A 319 23.58 -13.45 -22.40
C PRO A 319 24.51 -14.12 -23.40
N ARG A 320 24.93 -13.38 -24.42
CA ARG A 320 25.74 -13.90 -25.54
C ARG A 320 27.02 -14.59 -25.07
N GLU A 321 27.58 -14.15 -23.96
CA GLU A 321 28.80 -14.67 -23.35
C GLU A 321 28.67 -16.10 -22.84
N LEU A 322 27.46 -16.54 -22.46
CA LEU A 322 27.20 -17.87 -21.91
C LEU A 322 26.72 -18.88 -22.97
N TYR A 323 26.39 -18.43 -24.18
CA TYR A 323 25.75 -19.23 -25.22
C TYR A 323 26.55 -19.17 -26.52
N PRO A 324 27.41 -20.17 -26.81
CA PRO A 324 28.24 -20.22 -28.01
C PRO A 324 27.45 -20.07 -29.31
N GLU A 325 26.18 -20.50 -29.34
CA GLU A 325 25.29 -20.39 -30.51
C GLU A 325 24.96 -18.95 -30.92
N TYR A 326 25.29 -17.96 -30.08
CA TYR A 326 25.09 -16.53 -30.37
C TYR A 326 26.39 -15.79 -30.72
N GLN A 327 27.54 -16.46 -30.68
CA GLN A 327 28.80 -15.87 -31.10
C GLN A 327 28.80 -15.56 -32.61
N GLY A 328 29.25 -14.36 -32.98
CA GLY A 328 29.31 -13.93 -34.39
C GLY A 328 27.96 -13.57 -35.05
N ILE A 329 26.83 -13.68 -34.35
CA ILE A 329 25.51 -13.30 -34.88
C ILE A 329 25.33 -11.77 -34.83
N GLU A 330 24.73 -11.19 -35.87
CA GLU A 330 24.36 -9.77 -35.89
C GLU A 330 23.38 -9.42 -34.75
N GLU A 331 23.52 -8.25 -34.13
CA GLU A 331 22.71 -7.81 -32.98
C GLU A 331 21.19 -7.94 -33.19
N ALA A 332 20.68 -7.59 -34.37
CA ALA A 332 19.26 -7.72 -34.69
C ALA A 332 18.78 -9.18 -34.66
N HIS A 333 19.59 -10.09 -35.21
CA HIS A 333 19.28 -11.52 -35.23
C HIS A 333 19.43 -12.16 -33.85
N TYR A 334 20.43 -11.74 -33.08
CA TYR A 334 20.59 -12.16 -31.68
C TYR A 334 19.36 -11.75 -30.85
N ALA A 335 18.98 -10.47 -30.89
CA ALA A 335 17.81 -9.94 -30.20
C ALA A 335 16.52 -10.68 -30.57
N TYR A 336 16.32 -10.98 -31.85
CA TYR A 336 15.17 -11.78 -32.31
C TYR A 336 15.17 -13.20 -31.72
N ARG A 337 16.32 -13.89 -31.79
CA ARG A 337 16.45 -15.28 -31.30
C ARG A 337 16.21 -15.38 -29.79
N VAL A 338 16.82 -14.49 -29.00
CA VAL A 338 16.64 -14.54 -27.54
C VAL A 338 15.23 -14.15 -27.10
N ARG A 339 14.55 -13.24 -27.82
CA ARG A 339 13.14 -12.92 -27.55
C ARG A 339 12.22 -14.11 -27.82
N ASP A 340 12.41 -14.81 -28.94
CA ASP A 340 11.64 -16.02 -29.22
C ASP A 340 11.92 -17.14 -28.21
N ARG A 341 13.18 -17.28 -27.79
CA ARG A 341 13.60 -18.20 -26.73
C ARG A 341 12.95 -17.88 -25.39
N LEU A 342 13.00 -16.61 -24.95
CA LEU A 342 12.32 -16.13 -23.74
C LEU A 342 10.84 -16.48 -23.74
N ARG A 343 10.16 -16.31 -24.87
CA ARG A 343 8.75 -16.71 -24.99
C ARG A 343 8.55 -18.20 -24.80
N LYS A 344 9.31 -19.03 -25.52
CA LYS A 344 9.11 -20.48 -25.61
C LYS A 344 9.59 -21.23 -24.37
N GLU A 345 10.77 -20.89 -23.88
CA GLU A 345 11.46 -21.63 -22.81
C GLU A 345 11.18 -21.07 -21.42
N VAL A 346 10.77 -19.80 -21.30
CA VAL A 346 10.55 -19.15 -20.01
C VAL A 346 9.08 -18.77 -19.78
N LEU A 347 8.55 -17.84 -20.58
CA LEU A 347 7.22 -17.26 -20.32
C LEU A 347 6.08 -18.28 -20.48
N VAL A 348 6.11 -19.12 -21.52
CA VAL A 348 5.05 -20.12 -21.75
C VAL A 348 5.01 -21.18 -20.64
N PRO A 349 6.14 -21.82 -20.25
CA PRO A 349 6.14 -22.78 -19.15
C PRO A 349 5.73 -22.17 -17.80
N LEU A 350 6.25 -20.99 -17.44
CA LEU A 350 5.94 -20.35 -16.16
C LEU A 350 4.48 -19.93 -16.06
N ARG A 351 3.92 -19.28 -17.10
CA ARG A 351 2.50 -18.91 -17.11
C ARG A 351 1.59 -20.12 -17.02
N LYS A 352 1.93 -21.22 -17.71
CA LYS A 352 1.17 -22.47 -17.60
C LYS A 352 1.20 -23.03 -16.18
N ALA A 353 2.34 -22.95 -15.48
CA ALA A 353 2.44 -23.40 -14.09
C ALA A 353 1.59 -22.52 -13.15
N LEU A 354 1.58 -21.21 -13.37
CA LEU A 354 0.76 -20.25 -12.61
C LEU A 354 -0.75 -20.43 -12.89
N ASP A 355 -1.14 -20.67 -14.15
CA ASP A 355 -2.54 -20.91 -14.56
C ASP A 355 -3.14 -22.19 -13.95
N VAL A 356 -2.34 -23.27 -13.85
CA VAL A 356 -2.78 -24.59 -13.33
C VAL A 356 -2.91 -24.59 -11.80
N ALA A 357 -2.31 -23.63 -11.10
CA ALA A 357 -2.28 -23.56 -9.64
C ALA A 357 -3.58 -23.01 -9.00
N ASP A 358 -4.69 -22.91 -9.74
CA ASP A 358 -5.96 -22.33 -9.29
C ASP A 358 -5.82 -20.93 -8.65
N TYR A 359 -4.76 -20.18 -8.98
CA TYR A 359 -4.59 -18.80 -8.49
C TYR A 359 -5.77 -17.91 -8.92
N HIS A 360 -6.26 -18.10 -10.15
CA HIS A 360 -7.39 -17.34 -10.70
C HIS A 360 -8.77 -17.84 -10.26
N ALA A 361 -8.90 -19.05 -9.72
CA ALA A 361 -10.21 -19.66 -9.43
C ALA A 361 -10.92 -19.08 -8.19
N GLY A 362 -10.22 -18.31 -7.35
CA GLY A 362 -10.81 -17.61 -6.20
C GLY A 362 -10.30 -16.19 -5.98
N ALA A 363 -9.31 -15.72 -6.75
CA ALA A 363 -8.81 -14.36 -6.60
C ALA A 363 -9.83 -13.33 -7.09
N ASN A 364 -10.22 -12.38 -6.22
CA ASN A 364 -10.91 -11.18 -6.69
C ASN A 364 -9.99 -10.38 -7.65
N LYS A 365 -10.49 -9.34 -8.33
CA LYS A 365 -9.69 -8.55 -9.30
C LYS A 365 -8.39 -7.93 -8.72
N TRP A 366 -8.19 -8.04 -7.41
CA TRP A 366 -7.07 -7.52 -6.63
C TRP A 366 -6.08 -8.62 -6.19
N GLY A 367 -6.25 -9.86 -6.65
CA GLY A 367 -5.33 -10.96 -6.36
C GLY A 367 -5.57 -11.67 -5.01
N TYR A 368 -6.70 -11.41 -4.35
CA TYR A 368 -7.02 -12.05 -3.05
C TYR A 368 -7.91 -13.28 -3.25
N ASN A 369 -7.37 -14.47 -2.98
CA ASN A 369 -8.11 -15.73 -2.98
C ASN A 369 -8.49 -16.15 -1.54
N PRO A 370 -9.78 -16.15 -1.17
CA PRO A 370 -10.25 -16.50 0.17
C PRO A 370 -10.17 -18.01 0.48
N ASP A 371 -10.00 -18.88 -0.53
CA ASP A 371 -10.03 -20.35 -0.38
C ASP A 371 -8.65 -20.99 -0.20
N PHE A 372 -7.56 -20.21 -0.23
CA PHE A 372 -6.26 -20.73 0.17
C PHE A 372 -6.32 -21.13 1.65
N LYS A 373 -6.23 -22.44 1.94
CA LYS A 373 -5.93 -22.96 3.28
C LYS A 373 -4.60 -22.33 3.72
N ARG A 374 -4.70 -21.20 4.42
CA ARG A 374 -3.56 -20.57 5.08
C ARG A 374 -2.91 -21.64 5.95
N GLU A 375 -1.61 -21.84 5.80
CA GLU A 375 -0.80 -22.44 6.87
C GLU A 375 -1.27 -21.85 8.21
N PRO A 376 -1.30 -22.62 9.31
CA PRO A 376 -1.60 -22.06 10.62
C PRO A 376 -0.76 -20.81 10.77
N CYS A 377 -1.41 -19.65 10.91
CA CYS A 377 -0.69 -18.39 11.02
C CYS A 377 0.30 -18.53 12.18
N ALA A 378 1.48 -17.93 12.06
CA ALA A 378 2.58 -18.08 13.02
C ALA A 378 2.13 -17.95 14.49
N ILE A 379 1.15 -17.08 14.75
CA ILE A 379 0.49 -16.88 16.05
C ILE A 379 -0.16 -18.17 16.57
N LYS A 380 -0.96 -18.88 15.76
CA LYS A 380 -1.61 -20.12 16.18
C LYS A 380 -0.57 -21.19 16.53
N LYS A 381 0.48 -21.32 15.71
CA LYS A 381 1.57 -22.26 15.97
C LYS A 381 2.31 -21.93 17.28
N TYR A 382 2.59 -20.65 17.53
CA TYR A 382 3.16 -20.21 18.80
C TYR A 382 2.24 -20.56 19.99
N LEU A 383 0.93 -20.32 19.88
CA LEU A 383 -0.01 -20.66 20.95
C LEU A 383 -0.15 -22.18 21.17
N GLU A 384 0.00 -22.99 20.12
CA GLU A 384 0.10 -24.46 20.22
C GLU A 384 1.38 -24.87 20.96
N ASP A 385 2.52 -24.21 20.70
CA ASP A 385 3.77 -24.44 21.42
C ASP A 385 3.65 -24.04 22.90
N VAL A 386 2.97 -22.92 23.20
CA VAL A 386 2.62 -22.52 24.58
C VAL A 386 1.68 -23.53 25.22
N LYS A 387 0.73 -24.10 24.47
CA LYS A 387 -0.15 -25.17 24.97
C LYS A 387 0.65 -26.41 25.39
N ALA A 388 1.62 -26.80 24.56
CA ALA A 388 2.42 -27.99 24.78
C ALA A 388 3.48 -27.81 25.89
N GLY A 389 4.06 -26.62 25.99
CA GLY A 389 5.16 -26.32 26.93
C GLY A 389 4.78 -25.50 28.17
N GLY A 390 3.52 -25.07 28.28
CA GLY A 390 3.03 -24.22 29.37
C GLY A 390 3.77 -22.89 29.49
N GLU A 391 3.87 -22.38 30.72
CA GLU A 391 4.52 -21.09 31.04
C GLU A 391 5.98 -21.00 30.59
N SER A 392 6.69 -22.12 30.49
CA SER A 392 8.11 -22.16 30.07
C SER A 392 8.36 -21.70 28.62
N LYS A 393 7.32 -21.71 27.78
CA LYS A 393 7.37 -21.27 26.37
C LYS A 393 6.87 -19.84 26.17
N ILE A 394 6.36 -19.20 27.23
CA ILE A 394 5.81 -17.86 27.14
C ILE A 394 6.92 -16.86 26.93
N ARG A 395 6.72 -16.04 25.91
CA ARG A 395 7.45 -14.82 25.66
C ARG A 395 6.45 -13.68 25.75
N VAL A 396 6.59 -12.85 26.78
CA VAL A 396 5.64 -11.77 27.10
C VAL A 396 5.45 -10.83 25.91
N ASP A 397 6.53 -10.53 25.17
CA ASP A 397 6.59 -9.63 24.03
C ASP A 397 6.25 -10.28 22.67
N ALA A 398 5.85 -11.56 22.65
CA ALA A 398 5.68 -12.30 21.40
C ALA A 398 4.44 -11.92 20.60
N LEU A 399 3.37 -11.46 21.26
CA LEU A 399 2.09 -11.14 20.64
C LEU A 399 1.56 -9.80 21.13
N PHE A 400 0.92 -9.05 20.24
CA PHE A 400 0.20 -7.84 20.60
C PHE A 400 -1.15 -8.15 21.29
N PRO A 401 -1.72 -7.21 22.05
CA PRO A 401 -2.95 -7.44 22.81
C PRO A 401 -4.12 -7.93 21.93
N HIS A 402 -4.28 -7.31 20.76
CA HIS A 402 -5.33 -7.65 19.80
C HIS A 402 -5.12 -9.02 19.12
N GLU A 403 -3.87 -9.45 18.98
CA GLU A 403 -3.54 -10.78 18.45
C GLU A 403 -3.94 -11.86 19.45
N ILE A 404 -3.68 -11.65 20.74
CA ILE A 404 -4.09 -12.56 21.81
C ILE A 404 -5.63 -12.58 21.91
N MET A 405 -6.26 -11.40 21.94
CA MET A 405 -7.72 -11.22 22.03
C MET A 405 -8.48 -11.98 20.94
N ARG A 406 -7.93 -12.02 19.72
CA ARG A 406 -8.51 -12.77 18.60
C ARG A 406 -8.73 -14.24 18.95
N TYR A 407 -7.80 -14.87 19.67
CA TYR A 407 -7.81 -16.28 20.03
C TYR A 407 -8.51 -16.61 21.35
N ALA A 408 -9.02 -15.62 22.09
CA ALA A 408 -9.66 -15.85 23.40
C ALA A 408 -10.79 -16.90 23.38
N ASN A 409 -11.55 -16.99 22.28
CA ASN A 409 -12.66 -17.94 22.12
C ASN A 409 -12.28 -19.14 21.23
N HIS A 410 -11.00 -19.30 20.90
CA HIS A 410 -10.55 -20.36 20.00
C HIS A 410 -10.61 -21.72 20.74
N PRO A 411 -11.24 -22.76 20.18
CA PRO A 411 -11.44 -24.03 20.87
C PRO A 411 -10.11 -24.71 21.25
N ASP A 412 -9.11 -24.65 20.38
CA ASP A 412 -7.85 -25.37 20.61
C ASP A 412 -6.84 -24.60 21.48
N VAL A 413 -6.73 -23.28 21.33
CA VAL A 413 -5.63 -22.46 21.87
C VAL A 413 -6.10 -21.31 22.76
N GLY A 414 -7.40 -21.26 23.11
CA GLY A 414 -7.97 -20.21 23.96
C GLY A 414 -7.33 -20.16 25.35
N GLU A 415 -7.03 -21.31 25.95
CA GLU A 415 -6.30 -21.39 27.23
C GLU A 415 -4.87 -20.83 27.10
N SER A 416 -4.17 -21.13 26.00
CA SER A 416 -2.84 -20.56 25.75
C SER A 416 -2.89 -19.05 25.57
N ALA A 417 -3.95 -18.53 24.93
CA ALA A 417 -4.18 -17.09 24.81
C ALA A 417 -4.45 -16.43 26.17
N GLU A 418 -5.23 -17.08 27.05
CA GLU A 418 -5.46 -16.64 28.43
C GLU A 418 -4.15 -16.53 29.22
N ILE A 419 -3.31 -17.57 29.19
CA ILE A 419 -2.05 -17.58 29.94
C ILE A 419 -1.10 -16.52 29.37
N GLN A 420 -1.01 -16.38 28.04
CA GLN A 420 -0.23 -15.32 27.39
C GLN A 420 -0.72 -13.92 27.78
N TRP A 421 -2.04 -13.69 27.82
CA TRP A 421 -2.62 -12.41 28.24
C TRP A 421 -2.24 -12.05 29.67
N LYS A 422 -2.41 -13.00 30.60
CA LYS A 422 -2.05 -12.81 32.01
C LYS A 422 -0.56 -12.48 32.18
N ALA A 423 0.32 -13.19 31.48
CA ALA A 423 1.75 -12.91 31.49
C ALA A 423 2.08 -11.51 30.97
N MET A 424 1.42 -11.08 29.88
CA MET A 424 1.58 -9.74 29.31
C MET A 424 1.12 -8.63 30.26
N VAL A 425 -0.07 -8.78 30.86
CA VAL A 425 -0.62 -7.78 31.80
C VAL A 425 0.22 -7.69 33.07
N GLU A 426 0.71 -8.82 33.59
CA GLU A 426 1.54 -8.83 34.79
C GLU A 426 2.91 -8.20 34.54
N ASP A 427 3.55 -8.49 33.40
CA ASP A 427 4.79 -7.84 33.01
C ASP A 427 4.62 -6.32 32.86
N MET A 428 3.53 -5.88 32.23
CA MET A 428 3.20 -4.45 32.11
C MET A 428 2.99 -3.77 33.47
N ARG A 429 2.43 -4.47 34.47
CA ARG A 429 2.30 -3.93 35.84
C ARG A 429 3.65 -3.81 36.54
N MET A 430 4.57 -4.73 36.31
CA MET A 430 5.87 -4.80 36.98
C MET A 430 6.91 -3.87 36.35
N ASN A 431 6.89 -3.74 35.01
CA ASN A 431 7.79 -2.87 34.27
C ASN A 431 7.29 -1.42 34.31
N LYS A 432 7.83 -0.63 35.26
CA LYS A 432 7.40 0.75 35.55
C LYS A 432 7.43 1.74 34.36
N GLY A 433 8.02 1.37 33.23
CA GLY A 433 8.11 2.18 32.01
C GLY A 433 6.85 2.19 31.14
N MET A 434 5.81 1.39 31.45
CA MET A 434 4.56 1.31 30.67
C MET A 434 3.31 1.74 31.48
N ASN A 435 3.53 2.43 32.60
CA ASN A 435 2.56 2.84 33.62
C ASN A 435 1.63 3.99 33.20
N VAL A 436 1.23 4.11 31.93
CA VAL A 436 0.31 5.19 31.50
C VAL A 436 -1.07 4.70 31.14
N LEU A 437 -1.21 3.46 30.65
CA LEU A 437 -2.54 2.88 30.42
C LEU A 437 -3.35 2.73 31.72
N ASN A 438 -2.71 2.74 32.89
CA ASN A 438 -3.38 2.71 34.19
C ASN A 438 -4.09 4.03 34.58
N LYS A 439 -3.83 5.12 33.85
CA LYS A 439 -4.52 6.41 33.97
C LYS A 439 -5.33 6.73 32.71
N CYS A 440 -5.68 5.71 31.95
CA CYS A 440 -6.48 5.83 30.74
C CYS A 440 -7.83 5.13 30.95
N ILE A 441 -8.88 5.69 30.38
CA ILE A 441 -10.18 5.03 30.29
C ILE A 441 -10.62 4.96 28.83
N ALA A 442 -11.21 3.83 28.44
CA ALA A 442 -11.71 3.61 27.10
C ALA A 442 -13.20 3.91 27.00
N VAL A 443 -13.58 4.64 25.94
CA VAL A 443 -14.93 4.62 25.37
C VAL A 443 -14.90 3.61 24.24
N CYS A 444 -15.55 2.47 24.45
CA CYS A 444 -15.38 1.29 23.62
C CYS A 444 -16.55 1.12 22.65
N ASP A 445 -16.27 1.21 21.35
CA ASP A 445 -17.20 0.86 20.28
C ASP A 445 -17.07 -0.62 19.92
N VAL A 446 -18.19 -1.33 20.01
CA VAL A 446 -18.36 -2.73 19.62
C VAL A 446 -19.49 -2.92 18.61
N SER A 447 -19.84 -1.84 17.90
CA SER A 447 -20.87 -1.84 16.87
C SER A 447 -20.60 -2.86 15.77
N PRO A 448 -21.63 -3.25 15.00
CA PRO A 448 -21.49 -4.13 13.85
C PRO A 448 -20.50 -3.61 12.80
N ALA A 449 -20.25 -2.30 12.72
CA ALA A 449 -19.26 -1.71 11.80
C ALA A 449 -17.82 -2.07 12.18
N MET A 450 -17.55 -2.19 13.49
CA MET A 450 -16.29 -2.71 14.00
C MET A 450 -16.22 -4.21 13.74
N THR A 451 -15.70 -4.68 12.59
CA THR A 451 -15.52 -6.12 12.31
C THR A 451 -14.05 -6.51 12.19
N GLY A 452 -13.71 -7.77 12.50
CA GLY A 452 -12.33 -8.26 12.38
C GLY A 452 -11.34 -7.53 13.29
N ARG A 453 -10.21 -7.08 12.71
CA ARG A 453 -9.08 -6.47 13.44
C ARG A 453 -9.47 -5.22 14.24
N PRO A 454 -10.21 -4.22 13.69
CA PRO A 454 -10.70 -3.08 14.45
C PRO A 454 -11.40 -3.47 15.76
N ARG A 455 -12.28 -4.49 15.73
CA ARG A 455 -12.98 -4.97 16.93
C ARG A 455 -12.02 -5.59 17.94
N ASP A 456 -11.14 -6.48 17.46
CA ASP A 456 -10.16 -7.15 18.33
C ASP A 456 -9.24 -6.12 19.01
N VAL A 457 -8.87 -5.04 18.30
CA VAL A 457 -8.05 -3.94 18.82
C VAL A 457 -8.82 -3.10 19.85
N SER A 458 -10.04 -2.67 19.51
CA SER A 458 -10.91 -1.93 20.43
C SER A 458 -11.12 -2.69 21.74
N THR A 459 -11.47 -3.96 21.64
CA THR A 459 -11.74 -4.82 22.81
C THR A 459 -10.48 -5.08 23.62
N ALA A 460 -9.35 -5.37 22.96
CA ALA A 460 -8.08 -5.62 23.65
C ALA A 460 -7.54 -4.39 24.38
N LEU A 461 -7.49 -3.24 23.72
CA LEU A 461 -7.00 -2.00 24.35
C LEU A 461 -7.91 -1.57 25.49
N THR A 462 -9.23 -1.70 25.32
CA THR A 462 -10.22 -1.44 26.38
C THR A 462 -9.97 -2.30 27.60
N LEU A 463 -9.88 -3.62 27.41
CA LEU A 463 -9.66 -4.55 28.52
C LEU A 463 -8.31 -4.29 29.20
N MET A 464 -7.27 -4.05 28.42
CA MET A 464 -5.94 -3.74 28.93
C MET A 464 -5.91 -2.47 29.79
N MET A 465 -6.51 -1.36 29.31
CA MET A 465 -6.63 -0.13 30.10
C MET A 465 -7.41 -0.37 31.40
N SER A 466 -8.49 -1.16 31.32
CA SER A 466 -9.32 -1.49 32.47
C SER A 466 -8.59 -2.33 33.53
N GLU A 467 -7.81 -3.33 33.10
CA GLU A 467 -7.07 -4.23 34.00
C GLU A 467 -5.80 -3.58 34.60
N LEU A 468 -5.17 -2.67 33.86
CA LEU A 468 -4.00 -1.93 34.34
C LEU A 468 -4.37 -0.77 35.27
N SER A 469 -5.58 -0.23 35.15
CA SER A 469 -6.04 0.90 35.96
C SER A 469 -6.11 0.61 37.45
N GLU A 470 -5.89 1.67 38.24
CA GLU A 470 -6.08 1.67 39.68
C GLU A 470 -7.55 1.97 40.04
N GLU A 471 -7.95 1.66 41.28
CA GLU A 471 -9.26 2.08 41.78
C GLU A 471 -9.38 3.62 41.75
N PRO A 472 -10.55 4.19 41.39
CA PRO A 472 -11.84 3.53 41.16
C PRO A 472 -12.09 3.18 39.68
N TRP A 473 -11.08 3.28 38.81
CA TRP A 473 -11.21 3.08 37.36
C TRP A 473 -10.99 1.63 36.95
N LYS A 474 -10.32 0.86 37.80
CA LYS A 474 -10.06 -0.56 37.62
C LYS A 474 -11.32 -1.33 37.25
N GLY A 475 -11.24 -2.13 36.19
CA GLY A 475 -12.36 -2.96 35.72
C GLY A 475 -13.52 -2.17 35.12
N LYS A 476 -13.40 -0.84 34.91
CA LYS A 476 -14.45 -0.02 34.29
C LYS A 476 -14.17 0.29 32.83
N VAL A 477 -15.24 0.56 32.09
CA VAL A 477 -15.27 0.99 30.68
C VAL A 477 -16.46 1.91 30.45
N ILE A 478 -16.35 2.82 29.49
CA ILE A 478 -17.46 3.68 29.05
C ILE A 478 -18.05 3.14 27.75
N THR A 479 -19.38 3.01 27.66
CA THR A 479 -20.06 2.56 26.45
C THR A 479 -20.06 3.63 25.36
N PHE A 480 -19.84 3.23 24.11
CA PHE A 480 -19.98 4.13 22.96
C PHE A 480 -21.45 4.28 22.58
N SER A 481 -22.13 5.29 23.14
CA SER A 481 -23.52 5.64 22.79
C SER A 481 -23.84 7.11 23.10
N GLU A 482 -24.97 7.62 22.62
CA GLU A 482 -25.46 8.99 22.87
C GLU A 482 -25.71 9.26 24.36
N SER A 483 -26.01 8.20 25.11
CA SER A 483 -26.13 8.23 26.58
C SER A 483 -25.11 7.26 27.15
N PRO A 484 -23.82 7.64 27.15
CA PRO A 484 -22.74 6.76 27.59
C PRO A 484 -22.96 6.36 29.04
N GLN A 485 -22.46 5.18 29.40
CA GLN A 485 -22.53 4.65 30.76
C GLN A 485 -21.17 4.14 31.19
N LEU A 486 -20.78 4.44 32.42
CA LEU A 486 -19.61 3.86 33.07
C LEU A 486 -20.01 2.51 33.68
N ILE A 487 -19.54 1.41 33.09
CA ILE A 487 -19.90 0.05 33.49
C ILE A 487 -18.68 -0.72 33.98
N SER A 488 -18.88 -1.65 34.92
CA SER A 488 -17.83 -2.55 35.40
C SER A 488 -17.88 -3.88 34.65
N ILE A 489 -16.74 -4.30 34.09
CA ILE A 489 -16.56 -5.59 33.40
C ILE A 489 -16.65 -6.72 34.43
N GLN A 490 -17.51 -7.71 34.19
CA GLN A 490 -17.87 -8.76 35.15
C GLN A 490 -17.26 -10.15 34.83
N GLY A 491 -16.39 -10.27 33.82
CA GLY A 491 -15.78 -11.56 33.48
C GLY A 491 -14.61 -11.93 34.41
N GLY A 492 -14.34 -13.23 34.52
CA GLY A 492 -13.25 -13.78 35.34
C GLY A 492 -12.02 -14.23 34.54
N ASP A 493 -12.15 -14.27 33.22
CA ASP A 493 -11.11 -14.67 32.26
C ASP A 493 -11.24 -13.85 30.96
N LEU A 494 -10.23 -13.92 30.08
CA LEU A 494 -10.18 -13.19 28.82
C LEU A 494 -11.39 -13.48 27.94
N LYS A 495 -11.88 -14.73 27.93
CA LYS A 495 -13.02 -15.16 27.12
C LYS A 495 -14.31 -14.48 27.60
N SER A 496 -14.62 -14.57 28.89
CA SER A 496 -15.80 -13.96 29.50
C SER A 496 -15.75 -12.44 29.47
N ASN A 497 -14.57 -11.83 29.67
CA ASN A 497 -14.37 -10.39 29.51
C ASN A 497 -14.61 -9.93 28.06
N ARG A 498 -14.09 -10.67 27.08
CA ARG A 498 -14.35 -10.42 25.66
C ARG A 498 -15.84 -10.54 25.34
N GLU A 499 -16.52 -11.57 25.84
CA GLU A 499 -17.95 -11.77 25.62
C GLU A 499 -18.80 -10.68 26.26
N PHE A 500 -18.44 -10.24 27.47
CA PHE A 500 -19.07 -9.09 28.13
C PHE A 500 -18.96 -7.82 27.28
N LEU A 501 -17.73 -7.47 26.87
CA LEU A 501 -17.49 -6.29 26.04
C LEU A 501 -18.22 -6.37 24.70
N ARG A 502 -18.29 -7.55 24.07
CA ARG A 502 -19.01 -7.74 22.79
C ARG A 502 -20.52 -7.60 22.90
N ASN A 503 -21.08 -7.89 24.08
CA ASN A 503 -22.53 -7.89 24.31
C ASN A 503 -23.01 -6.61 25.01
N MET A 504 -22.12 -5.68 25.37
CA MET A 504 -22.51 -4.42 25.98
C MET A 504 -23.31 -3.55 25.00
N GLY A 505 -24.14 -2.66 25.55
CA GLY A 505 -24.91 -1.72 24.75
C GLY A 505 -24.00 -0.74 23.99
N TRP A 506 -24.35 -0.46 22.73
CA TRP A 506 -23.69 0.51 21.87
C TRP A 506 -24.73 1.35 21.12
N GLY A 507 -24.32 2.52 20.64
CA GLY A 507 -25.12 3.42 19.80
C GLY A 507 -24.33 3.91 18.58
N TYR A 508 -24.97 4.68 17.70
CA TYR A 508 -24.37 5.15 16.44
C TYR A 508 -23.30 6.23 16.62
N HIS A 509 -23.38 7.01 17.70
CA HIS A 509 -22.41 8.04 18.06
C HIS A 509 -22.39 8.19 19.59
N THR A 510 -21.48 9.01 20.12
CA THR A 510 -21.38 9.33 21.55
C THR A 510 -21.28 10.84 21.82
N THR A 511 -21.71 11.27 23.00
CA THR A 511 -21.65 12.68 23.41
C THR A 511 -20.47 12.88 24.36
N PHE A 512 -19.41 13.58 23.92
CA PHE A 512 -18.16 13.68 24.68
C PHE A 512 -18.34 14.42 26.01
N SER A 513 -19.09 15.52 26.04
CA SER A 513 -19.45 16.21 27.30
C SER A 513 -20.06 15.26 28.34
N LYS A 514 -20.94 14.32 27.95
CA LYS A 514 -21.49 13.31 28.87
C LYS A 514 -20.44 12.30 29.34
N VAL A 515 -19.47 11.94 28.49
CA VAL A 515 -18.33 11.10 28.88
C VAL A 515 -17.51 11.79 29.97
N PHE A 516 -17.21 13.07 29.81
CA PHE A 516 -16.51 13.87 30.83
C PHE A 516 -17.34 14.04 32.11
N ASP A 517 -18.66 14.20 32.00
CA ASP A 517 -19.56 14.28 33.15
C ASP A 517 -19.52 12.99 33.99
N LEU A 518 -19.51 11.81 33.36
CA LEU A 518 -19.37 10.52 34.07
C LEU A 518 -18.06 10.40 34.84
N ILE A 519 -16.95 10.84 34.22
CA ILE A 519 -15.63 10.82 34.86
C ILE A 519 -15.61 11.78 36.05
N LEU A 520 -16.16 12.98 35.89
CA LEU A 520 -16.24 13.97 36.95
C LEU A 520 -17.13 13.48 38.10
N GLU A 521 -18.30 12.90 37.79
CA GLU A 521 -19.21 12.34 38.78
C GLU A 521 -18.55 11.22 39.58
N ALA A 522 -17.86 10.28 38.92
CA ALA A 522 -17.12 9.22 39.61
C ALA A 522 -16.02 9.79 40.51
N ALA A 523 -15.30 10.82 40.06
CA ALA A 523 -14.24 11.46 40.83
C ALA A 523 -14.77 12.22 42.07
N VAL A 524 -15.90 12.92 41.93
CA VAL A 524 -16.55 13.64 43.03
C VAL A 524 -17.13 12.65 44.05
N ASN A 525 -17.81 11.60 43.60
CA ASN A 525 -18.42 10.59 44.46
C ASN A 525 -17.37 9.87 45.32
N GLU A 526 -16.22 9.52 44.74
CA GLU A 526 -15.12 8.84 45.42
C GLU A 526 -14.14 9.82 46.11
N LYS A 527 -14.36 11.13 46.02
CA LYS A 527 -13.49 12.19 46.56
C LYS A 527 -12.03 12.01 46.16
N LEU A 528 -11.79 11.79 44.86
CA LEU A 528 -10.46 11.50 44.35
C LEU A 528 -9.49 12.67 44.55
N LYS A 529 -8.24 12.33 44.80
CA LYS A 529 -7.17 13.32 44.67
C LYS A 529 -6.88 13.54 43.18
N PRO A 530 -6.51 14.77 42.76
CA PRO A 530 -6.16 15.06 41.36
C PRO A 530 -5.13 14.09 40.74
N GLU A 531 -4.21 13.56 41.56
CA GLU A 531 -3.18 12.60 41.14
C GLU A 531 -3.70 11.23 40.68
N HIS A 532 -4.90 10.84 41.15
CA HIS A 532 -5.58 9.58 40.78
C HIS A 532 -6.63 9.78 39.67
N MET A 533 -6.73 10.99 39.12
CA MET A 533 -7.59 11.25 37.97
C MET A 533 -7.05 10.54 36.72
N VAL A 534 -7.95 10.07 35.86
CA VAL A 534 -7.56 9.64 34.52
C VAL A 534 -6.98 10.82 33.75
N LYS A 535 -5.90 10.56 33.01
CA LYS A 535 -5.22 11.56 32.19
C LYS A 535 -5.74 11.56 30.76
N LYS A 536 -6.20 10.41 30.25
CA LYS A 536 -6.63 10.25 28.85
C LYS A 536 -7.90 9.43 28.73
N VAL A 537 -8.74 9.83 27.79
CA VAL A 537 -9.96 9.13 27.39
C VAL A 537 -9.79 8.66 25.95
N PHE A 538 -9.64 7.35 25.74
CA PHE A 538 -9.50 6.77 24.42
C PHE A 538 -10.87 6.42 23.84
N VAL A 539 -11.31 7.12 22.80
CA VAL A 539 -12.51 6.78 22.05
C VAL A 539 -12.12 5.85 20.91
N LEU A 540 -12.36 4.56 21.08
CA LEU A 540 -11.98 3.53 20.11
C LEU A 540 -13.20 3.22 19.25
N THR A 541 -13.23 3.66 17.99
CA THR A 541 -14.43 3.58 17.13
C THR A 541 -14.11 3.29 15.66
N SER A 542 -15.13 2.93 14.88
CA SER A 542 -15.06 2.89 13.40
C SER A 542 -15.69 4.12 12.74
N CYS A 543 -16.39 4.95 13.52
CA CYS A 543 -17.08 6.12 13.01
C CYS A 543 -16.10 7.25 12.75
N SER A 544 -16.29 7.96 11.65
CA SER A 544 -15.49 9.15 11.40
C SER A 544 -15.87 10.27 12.37
N PHE A 545 -14.89 11.11 12.73
CA PHE A 545 -15.16 12.28 13.57
C PHE A 545 -16.11 13.28 12.86
N LEU A 546 -16.01 13.37 11.53
CA LEU A 546 -16.74 14.32 10.67
C LEU A 546 -18.23 13.98 10.48
N GLU A 547 -18.60 12.70 10.42
CA GLU A 547 -20.00 12.27 10.29
C GLU A 547 -20.90 12.67 11.47
N ARG A 548 -20.31 13.20 12.55
CA ARG A 548 -21.04 13.72 13.72
C ARG A 548 -21.66 15.09 13.51
N GLY A 549 -21.46 15.72 12.34
CA GLY A 549 -22.03 17.04 12.08
C GLY A 549 -21.37 18.15 12.90
N PHE A 550 -20.04 18.09 13.04
CA PHE A 550 -19.24 19.31 13.27
C PHE A 550 -19.32 20.17 12.00
N ASP A 551 -20.51 20.69 11.71
CA ASP A 551 -20.68 21.84 10.82
C ASP A 551 -19.85 22.99 11.41
N ASP A 552 -19.38 23.90 10.56
CA ASP A 552 -18.45 25.03 10.80
C ASP A 552 -18.68 25.91 12.06
N ASN A 553 -19.65 25.63 12.94
CA ASN A 553 -20.02 26.41 14.12
C ASN A 553 -20.11 25.67 15.48
N SER A 554 -20.00 24.34 15.58
CA SER A 554 -19.96 23.64 16.89
C SER A 554 -18.52 23.30 17.30
N CYS A 555 -17.64 24.28 17.40
CA CYS A 555 -16.21 24.04 17.68
C CYS A 555 -16.01 23.23 18.97
N TRP A 556 -15.26 22.11 18.90
CA TRP A 556 -14.78 21.34 20.07
C TRP A 556 -14.23 22.24 21.17
N GLU A 557 -13.62 23.37 20.80
CA GLU A 557 -13.12 24.39 21.74
C GLU A 557 -14.20 24.89 22.72
N SER A 558 -15.43 25.13 22.24
CA SER A 558 -16.55 25.56 23.08
C SER A 558 -17.03 24.45 24.01
N GLU A 559 -17.10 23.21 23.52
CA GLU A 559 -17.47 22.05 24.34
C GLU A 559 -16.39 21.75 25.39
N TYR A 560 -15.12 21.81 25.00
CA TYR A 560 -13.98 21.60 25.88
C TYR A 560 -13.89 22.69 26.94
N GLU A 561 -14.16 23.96 26.61
CA GLU A 561 -14.21 25.03 27.61
C GLU A 561 -15.34 24.84 28.62
N ALA A 562 -16.50 24.35 28.16
CA ALA A 562 -17.58 23.98 29.06
C ALA A 562 -17.18 22.82 29.99
N VAL A 563 -16.47 21.80 29.48
CA VAL A 563 -15.90 20.71 30.29
C VAL A 563 -14.89 21.25 31.30
N ARG A 564 -13.93 22.08 30.89
CA ARG A 564 -12.94 22.71 31.78
C ARG A 564 -13.61 23.50 32.90
N SER A 565 -14.64 24.27 32.56
CA SER A 565 -15.42 25.05 33.54
C SER A 565 -16.09 24.16 34.59
N LYS A 566 -16.69 23.02 34.18
CA LYS A 566 -17.28 22.05 35.12
C LYS A 566 -16.22 21.45 36.04
N PHE A 567 -15.11 20.98 35.48
CA PHE A 567 -14.01 20.39 36.27
C PHE A 567 -13.42 21.39 37.26
N LYS A 568 -13.24 22.65 36.85
CA LYS A 568 -12.74 23.71 37.71
C LYS A 568 -13.66 23.99 38.91
N LYS A 569 -14.98 23.95 38.71
CA LYS A 569 -15.96 24.14 39.79
C LYS A 569 -15.85 23.06 40.88
N GLU A 570 -15.54 21.83 40.49
CA GLU A 570 -15.39 20.68 41.40
C GLU A 570 -13.95 20.49 41.91
N GLY A 571 -13.02 21.42 41.60
CA GLY A 571 -11.64 21.37 42.09
C GLY A 571 -10.65 20.56 41.25
N TYR A 572 -11.05 20.12 40.06
CA TYR A 572 -10.24 19.30 39.13
C TYR A 572 -9.77 20.06 37.88
N GLY A 573 -9.75 21.40 37.90
CA GLY A 573 -9.46 22.24 36.73
C GLY A 573 -8.10 22.01 36.07
N ASP A 574 -7.08 21.59 36.83
CA ASP A 574 -5.73 21.35 36.33
C ASP A 574 -5.50 19.91 35.81
N VAL A 575 -6.49 19.02 36.00
CA VAL A 575 -6.40 17.59 35.66
C VAL A 575 -7.54 17.12 34.76
N VAL A 576 -7.97 18.00 33.85
CA VAL A 576 -8.98 17.65 32.83
C VAL A 576 -8.37 16.63 31.86
N PRO A 577 -8.99 15.45 31.66
CA PRO A 577 -8.44 14.43 30.79
C PRO A 577 -8.35 14.89 29.33
N GLN A 578 -7.33 14.45 28.63
CA GLN A 578 -7.22 14.62 27.17
C GLN A 578 -8.07 13.57 26.46
N LEU A 579 -8.85 13.97 25.46
CA LEU A 579 -9.57 13.07 24.58
C LEU A 579 -8.63 12.55 23.48
N VAL A 580 -8.48 11.24 23.35
CA VAL A 580 -7.80 10.60 22.22
C VAL A 580 -8.86 9.90 21.38
N PHE A 581 -9.27 10.51 20.29
CA PHE A 581 -10.22 9.92 19.36
C PHE A 581 -9.47 9.04 18.37
N TRP A 582 -9.75 7.74 18.37
CA TRP A 582 -9.07 6.77 17.52
C TRP A 582 -10.07 6.06 16.60
N ASN A 583 -10.05 6.43 15.32
CA ASN A 583 -10.73 5.68 14.29
C ASN A 583 -9.89 4.47 13.88
N LEU A 584 -10.44 3.29 14.14
CA LEU A 584 -9.82 2.00 13.89
C LEU A 584 -10.15 1.47 12.48
N ASN A 585 -11.03 2.14 11.73
CA ASN A 585 -11.38 1.78 10.36
C ASN A 585 -10.36 2.33 9.35
N LEU A 586 -10.13 1.57 8.28
CA LEU A 586 -9.10 1.87 7.26
C LEU A 586 -9.63 2.68 6.07
N GLU A 587 -10.95 2.69 5.85
CA GLU A 587 -11.55 3.22 4.62
C GLU A 587 -11.47 4.76 4.50
N ASP A 588 -11.39 5.49 5.62
CA ASP A 588 -11.40 6.98 5.63
C ASP A 588 -10.10 7.64 6.09
N LEU A 589 -9.01 6.88 6.14
CA LEU A 589 -7.68 7.30 6.63
C LEU A 589 -7.28 8.72 6.18
N TYR A 590 -7.43 9.06 4.90
CA TYR A 590 -6.92 10.33 4.38
C TYR A 590 -7.77 11.54 4.74
N LYS A 591 -9.09 11.35 4.87
CA LYS A 591 -9.99 12.43 5.30
C LYS A 591 -9.65 12.79 6.74
N GLU A 592 -9.39 11.78 7.55
CA GLU A 592 -9.07 11.98 8.97
C GLU A 592 -7.67 12.47 9.23
N VAL A 593 -6.63 11.98 8.53
CA VAL A 593 -5.27 12.53 8.67
C VAL A 593 -5.23 14.02 8.29
N ARG A 594 -6.01 14.43 7.27
CA ARG A 594 -6.15 15.84 6.92
C ARG A 594 -6.82 16.64 8.04
N SER A 595 -7.92 16.11 8.59
CA SER A 595 -8.60 16.72 9.74
C SER A 595 -7.74 16.69 11.01
N GLU A 596 -6.90 15.68 11.22
CA GLU A 596 -5.93 15.57 12.32
C GLU A 596 -4.95 16.74 12.30
N GLY A 597 -4.43 17.09 11.11
CA GLY A 597 -3.57 18.26 10.94
C GLY A 597 -4.26 19.60 11.22
N GLU A 598 -5.56 19.71 10.95
CA GLU A 598 -6.36 20.91 11.22
C GLU A 598 -6.77 21.01 12.70
N CYS A 599 -7.18 19.88 13.31
CA CYS A 599 -7.61 19.75 14.70
C CYS A 599 -6.46 19.67 15.71
N GLN A 600 -5.21 19.39 15.32
CA GLN A 600 -4.05 19.47 16.23
C GLN A 600 -3.84 20.88 16.83
N LYS A 601 -4.50 21.90 16.27
CA LYS A 601 -4.56 23.24 16.88
C LYS A 601 -5.49 23.32 18.08
N GLN A 602 -6.34 22.33 18.30
CA GLN A 602 -7.37 22.35 19.33
C GLN A 602 -6.86 21.71 20.63
N GLU A 603 -6.89 22.48 21.72
CA GLU A 603 -6.50 21.99 23.04
C GLU A 603 -7.40 20.84 23.51
N GLY A 604 -6.82 19.88 24.24
CA GLY A 604 -7.58 18.82 24.91
C GLY A 604 -7.98 17.62 24.05
N ILE A 605 -7.68 17.61 22.74
CA ILE A 605 -7.99 16.49 21.84
C ILE A 605 -6.76 16.03 21.04
N SER A 606 -6.70 14.74 20.74
CA SER A 606 -5.79 14.17 19.74
C SER A 606 -6.58 13.16 18.92
N MET A 607 -6.42 13.22 17.60
CA MET A 607 -7.06 12.30 16.68
C MET A 607 -6.02 11.32 16.13
N LEU A 608 -6.40 10.05 16.06
CA LEU A 608 -5.63 8.95 15.53
C LEU A 608 -6.51 8.20 14.54
N SER A 609 -5.93 7.81 13.42
CA SER A 609 -6.58 7.00 12.40
C SER A 609 -5.78 5.71 12.20
N PHE A 610 -6.41 4.72 11.55
CA PHE A 610 -5.90 3.37 11.25
C PHE A 610 -5.37 2.54 12.42
N VAL A 611 -5.10 1.26 12.13
CA VAL A 611 -4.43 0.35 13.05
C VAL A 611 -3.31 -0.41 12.35
N ASN A 612 -2.10 -0.32 12.91
CA ASN A 612 -1.01 -1.23 12.63
C ASN A 612 -0.24 -1.59 13.91
N ASP A 613 0.54 -2.66 13.84
CA ASP A 613 1.28 -3.18 14.99
C ASP A 613 2.30 -2.19 15.53
N ASN A 614 2.93 -1.40 14.65
CA ASN A 614 3.90 -0.38 15.05
C ASN A 614 3.25 0.78 15.81
N LEU A 615 2.01 1.12 15.51
CA LEU A 615 1.26 2.18 16.19
C LEU A 615 0.81 1.70 17.57
N ILE A 616 0.35 0.45 17.67
CA ILE A 616 0.06 -0.17 18.97
C ILE A 616 1.35 -0.28 19.79
N LYS A 617 2.46 -0.68 19.17
CA LYS A 617 3.77 -0.68 19.83
C LYS A 617 4.16 0.71 20.34
N SER A 618 4.02 1.74 19.50
CA SER A 618 4.26 3.14 19.88
C SER A 618 3.35 3.60 21.02
N LEU A 619 2.07 3.17 21.06
CA LEU A 619 1.17 3.46 22.18
C LEU A 619 1.74 2.94 23.49
N LEU A 620 2.21 1.70 23.44
CA LEU A 620 2.68 0.94 24.58
C LEU A 620 4.04 1.45 25.08
N GLU A 621 4.92 1.91 24.18
CA GLU A 621 6.27 2.38 24.50
C GLU A 621 6.34 3.88 24.85
N ASN A 622 5.49 4.73 24.27
CA ASN A 622 5.58 6.19 24.43
C ASN A 622 4.59 6.77 25.44
N ASP A 623 4.36 6.10 26.57
CA ASP A 623 3.50 6.65 27.65
C ASP A 623 2.08 7.02 27.16
N GLY A 624 1.55 6.25 26.20
CA GLY A 624 0.26 6.54 25.54
C GLY A 624 0.23 7.87 24.79
N ASN A 625 1.35 8.59 24.65
CA ASN A 625 1.47 9.79 23.82
C ASN A 625 1.69 9.35 22.38
N ILE A 626 0.66 9.54 21.57
CA ILE A 626 0.75 9.34 20.13
C ILE A 626 0.35 10.65 19.48
N GLY A 627 1.21 11.10 18.57
CA GLY A 627 0.95 12.25 17.71
C GLY A 627 1.23 11.87 16.26
N LEU A 628 0.93 12.78 15.34
CA LEU A 628 1.05 12.56 13.89
C LEU A 628 2.46 12.10 13.43
N GLU A 629 3.53 12.49 14.13
CA GLU A 629 4.88 11.99 13.84
C GLU A 629 5.01 10.49 14.15
N HIS A 630 4.56 10.05 15.32
CA HIS A 630 4.52 8.64 15.70
C HIS A 630 3.65 7.83 14.73
N VAL A 631 2.53 8.42 14.29
CA VAL A 631 1.63 7.84 13.27
C VAL A 631 2.38 7.65 11.95
N MET A 632 3.02 8.70 11.43
CA MET A 632 3.83 8.63 10.21
C MET A 632 4.93 7.57 10.34
N GLU A 633 5.69 7.58 11.43
CA GLU A 633 6.78 6.63 11.70
C GLU A 633 6.27 5.19 11.77
N ALA A 634 5.13 4.95 12.42
CA ALA A 634 4.50 3.65 12.50
C ALA A 634 4.10 3.11 11.12
N VAL A 635 3.60 3.98 10.23
CA VAL A 635 3.23 3.62 8.85
C VAL A 635 4.46 3.20 8.03
N ILE A 636 5.57 3.92 8.16
CA ILE A 636 6.78 3.72 7.34
C ILE A 636 7.86 2.82 7.98
N SER A 637 7.55 2.17 9.11
CA SER A 637 8.48 1.29 9.83
C SER A 637 8.33 -0.19 9.49
N GLY A 638 7.29 -0.56 8.73
CA GLY A 638 7.06 -1.95 8.31
C GLY A 638 8.24 -2.57 7.55
N GLN A 639 8.36 -3.90 7.58
CA GLN A 639 9.51 -4.63 7.02
C GLN A 639 9.82 -4.28 5.56
N GLY A 640 8.79 -4.02 4.74
CA GLY A 640 8.96 -3.58 3.35
C GLY A 640 9.76 -2.28 3.20
N TYR A 641 9.57 -1.33 4.12
CA TYR A 641 10.25 -0.03 4.13
C TYR A 641 11.73 -0.12 4.54
N GLN A 642 12.13 -1.18 5.24
CA GLN A 642 13.52 -1.40 5.64
C GLN A 642 14.43 -1.80 4.47
N SER A 643 13.84 -2.23 3.35
CA SER A 643 14.56 -2.56 2.12
C SER A 643 14.84 -1.35 1.23
N LEU A 644 14.39 -0.15 1.62
CA LEU A 644 14.57 1.08 0.85
C LEU A 644 15.91 1.73 1.17
N VAL A 645 16.59 2.25 0.15
CA VAL A 645 17.91 2.88 0.25
C VAL A 645 17.94 4.23 -0.46
N VAL A 646 18.85 5.12 -0.05
CA VAL A 646 19.16 6.38 -0.75
C VAL A 646 20.58 6.28 -1.28
N VAL A 647 20.79 6.65 -2.55
CA VAL A 647 22.05 6.40 -3.26
C VAL A 647 22.69 7.68 -3.81
N ASP A 648 21.89 8.68 -4.17
CA ASP A 648 22.37 9.92 -4.80
C ASP A 648 22.88 10.97 -3.81
#